data_AF-A0A813R2N6-F1
#
_entry.id   AF-A0A813R2N6-F1
#
_cell.length_a   1.000
_cell.length_b   1.000
_cell.length_c   1.000
_cell.angle_alpha   90.00
_cell.angle_beta   90.00
_cell.angle_gamma   90.00
#
_symmetry.space_group_name_H-M   'P 1'
#
loop_
_entity.id
_entity.type
_entity.pdbx_description
1 polymer ?
#
loop_
_entity_poly.entity_id
_entity_poly.type
_entity_poly.pdbx_seq_one_letter_code
_entity_poly.pdbx_strand_id
1 'polypeptide(L)'
;MRAKYLGQLATRLYIVLLVIGLIILTLYSVVKPRLLSKSFAKPSLDVYNSLVRDHHDTLRCPCSNISSVYDRYVQIEPKFHQICSSPFVSDEWRKSLTSNLVPDLSIYTQRDYRRFISAHLQFLTGLCRLSNQSVNASVGQFLSSLFVTPALLSETDFDAQVNSLIEQSKVNTPRIFTRFIRLIRDTNHGNAIISAYGTNFEYIDPLYSTKRYAANTKAITYDNCSCHLNANCTIQAAFVDINSTSEVIPIIGLKIGCTPTESFLASSLACFYNLSCINLIYNQLNYSNNIPSVAMPLSTDKSRFSSNTPVIDLVNKVFIENWSTAINYSSYFDQCSSSSCSYTYIERVNLLYTVTLISGIYGGLSLILKWLCPMIIRLWFKTYECRKKRTNRIESMSTDEMVTDQETNTSVRHSNASNITDSLTLVSTASTNTSSILQRFLCCKVLPCVLITMAIISLSVYLINKGKHHTFSRSNTVRTTTAVIDMLGFSTIDSTAAEPPCPIAFHSIILYPGHIHLSSSPLAVADFNSDGHLDIAIIKRGERNIDLLFGNGNGNFQEPTKSLILSDNELTLVVVGNLNNDSYPDLVFANGANNDIGVLLGTRGGTFLAQMTHLIEADGLLNSIIIGDFNNDDATDLIVTTTIENTCWSNICVLLSSGKETFGPTIVIPVEFRFEPTSAIIGDFNHDDRLDFVFTERSYDNVMLFLGNGSDGTFHELKKFMTGIRALPRSIIACDFNNDGHQDFAVALSVANGVGLMFGNGGGDFTVPIEFLTGSFRKPAFIATGDFNSDGRLDIVVTSETNLTMGILFSSCECCGFKPLNKRTLV
;
A
#
# COMPACT_ATOMS: atom_id res chain seq x y z
N MET A 1 9.53 39.98 81.01
CA MET A 1 9.35 40.84 79.80
C MET A 1 9.60 40.13 78.46
N ARG A 2 10.76 39.51 78.19
CA ARG A 2 11.16 38.98 76.85
C ARG A 2 10.05 38.30 76.01
N ALA A 3 9.24 37.41 76.58
CA ALA A 3 8.21 36.66 75.85
C ALA A 3 7.12 37.56 75.20
N LYS A 4 6.67 38.63 75.88
CA LYS A 4 5.60 39.52 75.37
C LYS A 4 6.08 40.31 74.14
N TYR A 5 7.35 40.72 74.15
CA TYR A 5 8.01 41.40 73.02
C TYR A 5 8.19 40.48 71.81
N LEU A 6 8.60 39.22 72.03
CA LEU A 6 8.71 38.20 70.98
C LEU A 6 7.36 37.94 70.28
N GLY A 7 6.27 37.85 71.04
CA GLY A 7 4.92 37.69 70.49
C GLY A 7 4.49 38.88 69.63
N GLN A 8 4.71 40.11 70.10
CA GLN A 8 4.40 41.33 69.33
C GLN A 8 5.19 41.42 68.03
N LEU A 9 6.46 41.00 68.02
CA LEU A 9 7.28 40.94 66.80
C LEU A 9 6.73 39.92 65.79
N ALA A 10 6.25 38.77 66.28
CA ALA A 10 5.65 37.73 65.44
C ALA A 10 4.31 38.16 64.83
N THR A 11 3.46 38.84 65.58
CA THR A 11 2.20 39.40 65.05
C THR A 11 2.46 40.45 63.96
N ARG A 12 3.47 41.30 64.12
CA ARG A 12 3.85 42.30 63.10
C ARG A 12 4.41 41.63 61.82
N LEU A 13 5.30 40.65 61.97
CA LEU A 13 5.84 39.90 60.83
C LEU A 13 4.74 39.15 60.06
N TYR A 14 3.80 38.52 60.79
CA TYR A 14 2.65 37.84 60.23
C TYR A 14 1.79 38.75 59.34
N ILE A 15 1.42 39.94 59.84
CA ILE A 15 0.58 40.90 59.10
C ILE A 15 1.29 41.36 57.82
N VAL A 16 2.58 41.71 57.90
CA VAL A 16 3.35 42.19 56.73
C VAL A 16 3.48 41.10 55.66
N LEU A 17 3.81 39.86 56.05
CA LEU A 17 3.93 38.75 55.09
C LEU A 17 2.59 38.34 54.47
N LEU A 18 1.49 38.41 55.25
CA LEU A 18 0.14 38.12 54.76
C LEU A 18 -0.29 39.15 53.70
N VAL A 19 -0.08 40.45 53.95
CA VAL A 19 -0.42 41.53 53.01
C VAL A 19 0.42 41.43 51.73
N ILE A 20 1.75 41.22 51.83
CA ILE A 20 2.62 41.07 50.67
C ILE A 20 2.24 39.83 49.84
N GLY A 21 1.94 38.70 50.49
CA GLY A 21 1.49 37.49 49.81
C GLY A 21 0.20 37.70 49.02
N LEU A 22 -0.77 38.40 49.59
CA LEU A 22 -2.04 38.73 48.91
C LEU A 22 -1.84 39.67 47.72
N ILE A 23 -0.91 40.64 47.81
CA ILE A 23 -0.56 41.56 46.71
C ILE A 23 0.15 40.83 45.56
N ILE A 24 1.00 39.84 45.85
CA ILE A 24 1.65 39.03 44.81
C ILE A 24 0.62 38.10 44.14
N LEU A 25 -0.31 37.53 44.91
CA LEU A 25 -1.38 36.66 44.39
C LEU A 25 -2.40 37.42 43.53
N THR A 26 -2.81 38.64 43.91
CA THR A 26 -3.67 39.49 43.06
C THR A 26 -2.99 39.77 41.72
N LEU A 27 -1.76 40.28 41.73
CA LEU A 27 -1.00 40.58 40.51
C LEU A 27 -0.84 39.35 39.61
N TYR A 28 -0.45 38.19 40.17
CA TYR A 28 -0.33 36.95 39.40
C TYR A 28 -1.68 36.50 38.78
N SER A 29 -2.79 36.66 39.51
CA SER A 29 -4.12 36.27 39.02
C SER A 29 -4.66 37.17 37.89
N VAL A 30 -4.22 38.44 37.83
CA VAL A 30 -4.63 39.41 36.79
C VAL A 30 -3.77 39.30 35.53
N VAL A 31 -2.49 38.92 35.66
CA VAL A 31 -1.57 38.80 34.52
C VAL A 31 -1.76 37.49 33.73
N LYS A 32 -2.37 36.45 34.33
CA LYS A 32 -2.53 35.14 33.70
C LYS A 32 -3.74 35.11 32.75
N PRO A 33 -3.56 35.02 31.41
CA PRO A 33 -4.69 35.01 30.48
C PRO A 33 -5.56 33.76 30.66
N ARG A 34 -6.88 33.92 30.56
CA ARG A 34 -7.84 32.81 30.62
C ARG A 34 -8.37 32.50 29.23
N LEU A 35 -8.11 31.28 28.76
CA LEU A 35 -8.81 30.72 27.60
C LEU A 35 -10.22 30.32 28.02
N LEU A 36 -11.22 30.83 27.30
CA LEU A 36 -12.61 30.38 27.37
C LEU A 36 -13.02 29.84 26.00
N SER A 37 -13.80 28.77 25.99
CA SER A 37 -14.45 28.26 24.78
C SER A 37 -15.90 28.73 24.74
N LYS A 38 -16.38 29.14 23.56
CA LYS A 38 -17.79 29.42 23.31
C LYS A 38 -18.30 28.44 22.26
N SER A 39 -19.27 27.61 22.63
CA SER A 39 -19.95 26.68 21.74
C SER A 39 -21.27 27.24 21.20
N PHE A 40 -21.69 26.73 20.05
CA PHE A 40 -22.94 27.07 19.38
C PHE A 40 -23.38 25.92 18.47
N ALA A 41 -24.69 25.69 18.37
CA ALA A 41 -25.26 24.64 17.53
C ALA A 41 -25.38 25.10 16.07
N LYS A 42 -25.19 24.15 15.14
CA LYS A 42 -25.36 24.23 13.67
C LYS A 42 -25.43 25.65 13.08
N PRO A 43 -24.28 26.31 12.80
CA PRO A 43 -24.26 27.60 12.14
C PRO A 43 -24.76 27.52 10.69
N SER A 44 -25.29 28.64 10.18
CA SER A 44 -25.44 28.83 8.73
C SER A 44 -24.09 29.17 8.08
N LEU A 45 -24.03 29.05 6.75
CA LEU A 45 -22.84 29.35 5.94
C LEU A 45 -22.29 30.76 6.21
N ASP A 46 -23.16 31.78 6.24
CA ASP A 46 -22.75 33.18 6.53
C ASP A 46 -22.14 33.33 7.94
N VAL A 47 -22.73 32.66 8.94
CA VAL A 47 -22.25 32.69 10.32
C VAL A 47 -20.90 31.99 10.43
N TYR A 48 -20.75 30.81 9.80
CA TYR A 48 -19.45 30.12 9.72
C TYR A 48 -18.39 30.99 9.03
N ASN A 49 -18.69 31.58 7.87
CA ASN A 49 -17.76 32.43 7.11
C ASN A 49 -17.37 33.71 7.88
N SER A 50 -18.24 34.26 8.73
CA SER A 50 -17.86 35.35 9.65
C SER A 50 -16.93 34.88 10.77
N LEU A 51 -17.17 33.70 11.35
CA LEU A 51 -16.37 33.16 12.44
C LEU A 51 -15.00 32.62 11.99
N VAL A 52 -14.88 32.13 10.76
CA VAL A 52 -13.57 31.84 10.14
C VAL A 52 -12.77 33.13 10.06
N ARG A 53 -13.35 34.22 9.54
CA ARG A 53 -12.67 35.52 9.39
C ARG A 53 -12.13 36.08 10.70
N ASP A 54 -12.90 35.98 11.78
CA ASP A 54 -12.53 36.54 13.07
C ASP A 54 -11.67 35.58 13.94
N HIS A 55 -11.82 34.27 13.77
CA HIS A 55 -11.31 33.25 14.71
C HIS A 55 -10.67 31.99 14.06
N HIS A 56 -10.19 32.04 12.81
CA HIS A 56 -9.67 30.87 12.05
C HIS A 56 -8.76 29.91 12.86
N ASP A 57 -7.74 30.40 13.58
CA ASP A 57 -6.82 29.59 14.39
C ASP A 57 -7.53 28.68 15.42
N THR A 58 -8.59 29.21 16.05
CA THR A 58 -9.22 28.63 17.24
C THR A 58 -10.61 28.06 17.01
N LEU A 59 -11.22 28.30 15.84
CA LEU A 59 -12.49 27.72 15.43
C LEU A 59 -12.35 26.20 15.19
N ARG A 60 -13.27 25.42 15.75
CA ARG A 60 -13.36 23.96 15.61
C ARG A 60 -14.82 23.56 15.40
N CYS A 61 -15.11 23.10 14.18
CA CYS A 61 -16.39 22.55 13.75
C CYS A 61 -16.16 21.11 13.31
N PRO A 62 -16.37 20.08 14.16
CA PRO A 62 -16.25 18.68 13.74
C PRO A 62 -17.23 18.38 12.61
N CYS A 63 -16.77 17.72 11.54
CA CYS A 63 -17.58 17.45 10.36
C CYS A 63 -18.72 16.47 10.69
N SER A 64 -19.94 16.71 10.21
CA SER A 64 -21.08 15.81 10.44
C SER A 64 -20.95 14.47 9.71
N ASN A 65 -20.32 14.48 8.53
CA ASN A 65 -20.04 13.31 7.73
C ASN A 65 -18.56 13.34 7.33
N ILE A 66 -17.73 12.56 8.03
CA ILE A 66 -16.26 12.68 7.97
C ILE A 66 -15.70 12.29 6.59
N SER A 67 -16.42 11.46 5.81
CA SER A 67 -16.06 11.06 4.45
C SER A 67 -17.18 11.36 3.45
N SER A 68 -16.84 11.86 2.26
CA SER A 68 -17.81 12.13 1.18
C SER A 68 -17.19 11.95 -0.19
N VAL A 69 -17.94 11.39 -1.15
CA VAL A 69 -17.46 11.22 -2.53
C VAL A 69 -17.42 12.57 -3.26
N TYR A 70 -16.37 12.80 -4.06
CA TYR A 70 -16.15 14.07 -4.78
C TYR A 70 -17.30 14.41 -5.74
N ASP A 71 -17.97 13.41 -6.33
CA ASP A 71 -19.13 13.56 -7.23
C ASP A 71 -20.23 14.49 -6.69
N ARG A 72 -20.39 14.60 -5.35
CA ARG A 72 -21.40 15.45 -4.72
C ARG A 72 -21.13 16.96 -4.83
N TYR A 73 -19.92 17.38 -5.21
CA TYR A 73 -19.52 18.79 -5.26
C TYR A 73 -18.38 19.11 -6.25
N VAL A 74 -17.87 18.14 -7.01
CA VAL A 74 -16.92 18.34 -8.11
C VAL A 74 -17.48 17.74 -9.40
N GLN A 75 -17.38 18.48 -10.50
CA GLN A 75 -17.67 17.99 -11.84
C GLN A 75 -16.46 18.23 -12.75
N ILE A 76 -16.10 17.24 -13.57
CA ILE A 76 -14.95 17.29 -14.50
C ILE A 76 -15.39 16.80 -15.88
N GLU A 77 -15.40 17.69 -16.88
CA GLU A 77 -15.71 17.34 -18.27
C GLU A 77 -14.44 17.49 -19.15
N PRO A 78 -13.88 16.39 -19.70
CA PRO A 78 -12.80 16.46 -20.67
C PRO A 78 -13.32 16.85 -22.06
N LYS A 79 -12.70 17.85 -22.69
CA LYS A 79 -12.98 18.25 -24.08
C LYS A 79 -11.87 17.73 -24.99
N PHE A 80 -12.19 16.74 -25.83
CA PHE A 80 -11.24 16.09 -26.74
C PHE A 80 -11.06 16.86 -28.07
N HIS A 81 -9.90 16.69 -28.69
CA HIS A 81 -9.54 17.25 -29.99
C HIS A 81 -10.50 16.74 -31.06
N GLN A 82 -11.04 17.66 -31.86
CA GLN A 82 -12.06 17.46 -32.88
C GLN A 82 -11.84 16.26 -33.83
N ILE A 83 -10.60 15.81 -34.04
CA ILE A 83 -10.30 14.57 -34.79
C ILE A 83 -11.07 13.36 -34.25
N CYS A 84 -11.22 13.23 -32.93
CA CYS A 84 -11.87 12.10 -32.28
C CYS A 84 -13.41 12.12 -32.35
N SER A 85 -14.00 13.22 -32.85
CA SER A 85 -15.43 13.35 -33.17
C SER A 85 -15.66 13.67 -34.66
N SER A 86 -14.63 13.58 -35.49
CA SER A 86 -14.68 13.87 -36.93
C SER A 86 -15.06 12.62 -37.75
N PRO A 87 -15.49 12.78 -39.02
CA PRO A 87 -15.71 11.65 -39.92
C PRO A 87 -14.45 10.78 -40.12
N PHE A 88 -13.25 11.32 -39.93
CA PHE A 88 -11.98 10.62 -40.17
C PHE A 88 -11.76 9.39 -39.27
N VAL A 89 -12.41 9.32 -38.10
CA VAL A 89 -12.38 8.14 -37.21
C VAL A 89 -13.56 7.18 -37.40
N SER A 90 -14.51 7.51 -38.27
CA SER A 90 -15.72 6.70 -38.49
C SER A 90 -15.44 5.42 -39.29
N ASP A 91 -16.22 4.37 -39.02
CA ASP A 91 -16.15 3.13 -39.79
C ASP A 91 -16.62 3.30 -41.25
N GLU A 92 -17.47 4.27 -41.54
CA GLU A 92 -17.91 4.58 -42.91
C GLU A 92 -16.75 5.13 -43.75
N TRP A 93 -16.07 6.17 -43.25
CA TRP A 93 -14.90 6.75 -43.90
C TRP A 93 -13.78 5.71 -44.07
N ARG A 94 -13.51 4.93 -43.03
CA ARG A 94 -12.54 3.83 -43.06
C ARG A 94 -12.91 2.80 -44.13
N LYS A 95 -14.15 2.29 -44.13
CA LYS A 95 -14.62 1.31 -45.13
C LYS A 95 -14.49 1.85 -46.56
N SER A 96 -14.93 3.07 -46.81
CA SER A 96 -14.88 3.72 -48.13
C SER A 96 -13.47 3.89 -48.70
N LEU A 97 -12.44 4.00 -47.84
CA LEU A 97 -11.05 4.08 -48.28
C LEU A 97 -10.39 2.70 -48.41
N THR A 98 -10.87 1.69 -47.66
CA THR A 98 -10.31 0.33 -47.69
C THR A 98 -10.93 -0.59 -48.74
N SER A 99 -12.19 -0.38 -49.16
CA SER A 99 -12.90 -1.27 -50.10
C SER A 99 -12.25 -1.36 -51.48
N ASN A 100 -11.48 -0.33 -51.85
CA ASN A 100 -10.90 -0.15 -53.17
C ASN A 100 -9.39 -0.42 -53.20
N LEU A 101 -8.78 -0.80 -52.06
CA LEU A 101 -7.39 -1.23 -52.00
C LEU A 101 -7.28 -2.67 -52.51
N VAL A 102 -6.29 -2.93 -53.38
CA VAL A 102 -6.01 -4.29 -53.84
C VAL A 102 -5.55 -5.15 -52.64
N PRO A 103 -6.11 -6.35 -52.42
CA PRO A 103 -5.76 -7.17 -51.25
C PRO A 103 -4.29 -7.58 -51.17
N ASP A 104 -3.63 -7.70 -52.32
CA ASP A 104 -2.19 -7.96 -52.40
C ASP A 104 -1.39 -6.64 -52.28
N LEU A 105 -0.78 -6.45 -51.11
CA LEU A 105 0.07 -5.31 -50.80
C LEU A 105 1.41 -5.33 -51.55
N SER A 106 1.80 -6.43 -52.22
CA SER A 106 3.06 -6.54 -52.96
C SER A 106 3.13 -5.64 -54.19
N ILE A 107 1.97 -5.32 -54.79
CA ILE A 107 1.82 -4.48 -55.99
C ILE A 107 2.27 -3.02 -55.73
N TYR A 108 2.18 -2.56 -54.48
CA TYR A 108 2.58 -1.21 -54.09
C TYR A 108 4.02 -1.20 -53.58
N THR A 109 4.84 -0.21 -53.96
CA THR A 109 6.18 -0.05 -53.38
C THR A 109 6.11 0.17 -51.86
N GLN A 110 7.16 -0.19 -51.10
CA GLN A 110 7.24 0.04 -49.65
C GLN A 110 7.09 1.52 -49.24
N ARG A 111 7.26 2.45 -50.18
CA ARG A 111 7.15 3.91 -49.96
C ARG A 111 5.79 4.49 -50.36
N ASP A 112 4.84 3.67 -50.82
CA ASP A 112 3.51 4.13 -51.23
C ASP A 112 2.52 4.17 -50.05
N TYR A 113 1.91 5.32 -49.83
CA TYR A 113 1.00 5.56 -48.71
C TYR A 113 -0.32 4.75 -48.78
N ARG A 114 -0.70 4.19 -49.94
CA ARG A 114 -1.87 3.29 -50.06
C ARG A 114 -1.72 2.05 -49.18
N ARG A 115 -0.50 1.60 -48.92
CA ARG A 115 -0.20 0.51 -47.97
C ARG A 115 -0.50 0.89 -46.52
N PHE A 116 -0.40 2.17 -46.15
CA PHE A 116 -0.41 2.63 -44.75
C PHE A 116 -1.72 3.25 -44.30
N ILE A 117 -2.49 3.89 -45.19
CA ILE A 117 -3.66 4.69 -44.79
C ILE A 117 -4.70 3.92 -43.96
N SER A 118 -4.96 2.65 -44.30
CA SER A 118 -5.85 1.77 -43.54
C SER A 118 -5.40 1.63 -42.08
N ALA A 119 -4.12 1.32 -41.87
CA ALA A 119 -3.53 1.15 -40.56
C ALA A 119 -3.44 2.48 -39.78
N HIS A 120 -3.14 3.60 -40.44
CA HIS A 120 -3.10 4.93 -39.83
C HIS A 120 -4.48 5.34 -39.32
N LEU A 121 -5.55 5.16 -40.11
CA LEU A 121 -6.91 5.47 -39.70
C LEU A 121 -7.42 4.53 -38.60
N GLN A 122 -7.17 3.21 -38.73
CA GLN A 122 -7.53 2.24 -37.70
C GLN A 122 -6.82 2.53 -36.36
N PHE A 123 -5.53 2.90 -36.40
CA PHE A 123 -4.77 3.27 -35.22
C PHE A 123 -5.23 4.61 -34.63
N LEU A 124 -5.62 5.60 -35.45
CA LEU A 124 -6.22 6.85 -34.99
C LEU A 124 -7.57 6.62 -34.28
N THR A 125 -8.48 5.82 -34.86
CA THR A 125 -9.74 5.45 -34.21
C THR A 125 -9.48 4.70 -32.89
N GLY A 126 -8.52 3.76 -32.88
CA GLY A 126 -8.08 3.06 -31.67
C GLY A 126 -7.56 4.00 -30.59
N LEU A 127 -6.65 4.91 -30.94
CA LEU A 127 -6.10 5.93 -30.05
C LEU A 127 -7.20 6.83 -29.47
N CYS A 128 -8.10 7.36 -30.30
CA CYS A 128 -9.22 8.19 -29.84
C CYS A 128 -10.16 7.44 -28.90
N ARG A 129 -10.51 6.17 -29.21
CA ARG A 129 -11.37 5.35 -28.35
C ARG A 129 -10.71 5.06 -27.00
N LEU A 130 -9.47 4.59 -27.01
CA LEU A 130 -8.71 4.29 -25.78
C LEU A 130 -8.42 5.55 -24.96
N SER A 131 -8.21 6.70 -25.61
CA SER A 131 -8.06 8.00 -24.94
C SER A 131 -9.33 8.37 -24.17
N ASN A 132 -10.49 8.29 -24.83
CA ASN A 132 -11.78 8.59 -24.21
C ASN A 132 -12.09 7.62 -23.04
N GLN A 133 -11.88 6.31 -23.25
CA GLN A 133 -12.08 5.29 -22.21
C GLN A 133 -11.14 5.49 -21.00
N SER A 134 -9.84 5.70 -21.23
CA SER A 134 -8.85 5.89 -20.16
C SER A 134 -9.11 7.16 -19.35
N VAL A 135 -9.56 8.24 -20.00
CA VAL A 135 -9.89 9.50 -19.32
C VAL A 135 -11.16 9.39 -18.51
N ASN A 136 -12.24 8.83 -19.07
CA ASN A 136 -13.50 8.72 -18.35
C ASN A 136 -13.40 7.73 -17.17
N ALA A 137 -12.62 6.66 -17.29
CA ALA A 137 -12.31 5.76 -16.18
C ALA A 137 -11.52 6.49 -15.06
N SER A 138 -10.49 7.26 -15.42
CA SER A 138 -9.68 8.02 -14.45
C SER A 138 -10.45 9.17 -13.78
N VAL A 139 -11.41 9.78 -14.49
CA VAL A 139 -12.32 10.78 -13.91
C VAL A 139 -13.36 10.11 -13.01
N GLY A 140 -13.96 9.00 -13.43
CA GLY A 140 -14.90 8.22 -12.62
C GLY A 140 -14.28 7.76 -11.30
N GLN A 141 -13.08 7.17 -11.35
CA GLN A 141 -12.33 6.75 -10.17
C GLN A 141 -12.01 7.93 -9.22
N PHE A 142 -11.74 9.12 -9.75
CA PHE A 142 -11.55 10.32 -8.93
C PHE A 142 -12.87 10.76 -8.28
N LEU A 143 -13.96 10.82 -9.03
CA LEU A 143 -15.28 11.26 -8.53
C LEU A 143 -15.87 10.29 -7.50
N SER A 144 -15.62 8.98 -7.65
CA SER A 144 -15.99 7.96 -6.67
C SER A 144 -15.07 7.88 -5.45
N SER A 145 -13.89 8.50 -5.48
CA SER A 145 -12.98 8.51 -4.33
C SER A 145 -13.52 9.39 -3.19
N LEU A 146 -13.10 9.11 -1.95
CA LEU A 146 -13.57 9.83 -0.78
C LEU A 146 -12.64 10.98 -0.40
N PHE A 147 -13.23 12.16 -0.25
CA PHE A 147 -12.66 13.27 0.50
C PHE A 147 -12.93 13.04 1.99
N VAL A 148 -11.88 13.10 2.82
CA VAL A 148 -11.95 12.83 4.26
C VAL A 148 -11.56 14.08 5.04
N THR A 149 -12.51 14.68 5.77
CA THR A 149 -12.27 15.88 6.58
C THR A 149 -12.83 15.71 7.99
N PRO A 150 -12.00 15.63 9.06
CA PRO A 150 -12.49 15.50 10.43
C PRO A 150 -13.13 16.80 10.98
N ALA A 151 -12.90 17.93 10.32
CA ALA A 151 -13.50 19.22 10.62
C ALA A 151 -13.92 19.93 9.33
N LEU A 152 -14.99 20.73 9.42
CA LEU A 152 -15.48 21.57 8.33
C LEU A 152 -14.42 22.61 7.94
N LEU A 153 -13.96 22.52 6.70
CA LEU A 153 -12.94 23.41 6.11
C LEU A 153 -13.53 24.75 5.66
N SER A 154 -12.69 25.79 5.64
CA SER A 154 -13.03 27.05 4.97
C SER A 154 -13.10 26.84 3.46
N GLU A 155 -13.83 27.72 2.76
CA GLU A 155 -13.92 27.73 1.28
C GLU A 155 -12.53 27.72 0.64
N THR A 156 -11.59 28.52 1.16
CA THR A 156 -10.21 28.60 0.67
C THR A 156 -9.37 27.34 0.96
N ASP A 157 -9.57 26.68 2.10
CA ASP A 157 -8.82 25.45 2.44
C ASP A 157 -9.37 24.23 1.67
N PHE A 158 -10.69 24.21 1.45
CA PHE A 158 -11.40 23.25 0.64
C PHE A 158 -10.96 23.36 -0.82
N ASP A 159 -11.08 24.54 -1.43
CA ASP A 159 -10.68 24.77 -2.82
C ASP A 159 -9.20 24.47 -3.04
N ALA A 160 -8.32 24.80 -2.09
CA ALA A 160 -6.89 24.48 -2.20
C ALA A 160 -6.63 22.96 -2.24
N GLN A 161 -7.29 22.18 -1.38
CA GLN A 161 -7.15 20.73 -1.35
C GLN A 161 -7.77 20.06 -2.58
N VAL A 162 -9.00 20.45 -2.92
CA VAL A 162 -9.76 19.89 -4.06
C VAL A 162 -9.05 20.20 -5.38
N ASN A 163 -8.64 21.45 -5.64
CA ASN A 163 -7.92 21.79 -6.87
C ASN A 163 -6.55 21.11 -6.97
N SER A 164 -5.82 20.94 -5.86
CA SER A 164 -4.54 20.22 -5.84
C SER A 164 -4.70 18.77 -6.33
N LEU A 165 -5.73 18.07 -5.85
CA LEU A 165 -6.00 16.67 -6.23
C LEU A 165 -6.61 16.56 -7.64
N ILE A 166 -7.42 17.52 -8.07
CA ILE A 166 -7.90 17.63 -9.46
C ILE A 166 -6.72 17.79 -10.43
N GLU A 167 -5.77 18.70 -10.17
CA GLU A 167 -4.60 18.89 -11.05
C GLU A 167 -3.66 17.67 -11.02
N GLN A 168 -3.49 17.02 -9.87
CA GLN A 168 -2.76 15.75 -9.78
C GLN A 168 -3.42 14.65 -10.65
N SER A 169 -4.76 14.55 -10.64
CA SER A 169 -5.52 13.64 -11.52
C SER A 169 -5.30 13.97 -13.01
N LYS A 170 -5.51 15.23 -13.41
CA LYS A 170 -5.30 15.75 -14.78
C LYS A 170 -3.89 15.48 -15.33
N VAL A 171 -2.87 15.45 -14.47
CA VAL A 171 -1.48 15.15 -14.83
C VAL A 171 -1.18 13.64 -14.84
N ASN A 172 -1.84 12.84 -13.99
CA ASN A 172 -1.61 11.41 -13.89
C ASN A 172 -2.24 10.62 -15.06
N THR A 173 -3.45 10.95 -15.51
CA THR A 173 -4.11 10.19 -16.60
C THR A 173 -3.26 10.13 -17.88
N PRO A 174 -2.69 11.24 -18.40
CA PRO A 174 -1.79 11.19 -19.55
C PRO A 174 -0.49 10.43 -19.27
N ARG A 175 -0.01 10.42 -18.03
CA ARG A 175 1.23 9.73 -17.64
C ARG A 175 1.06 8.21 -17.63
N ILE A 176 -0.11 7.70 -17.26
CA ILE A 176 -0.45 6.27 -17.33
C ILE A 176 -0.59 5.86 -18.80
N PHE A 177 -1.39 6.59 -19.58
CA PHE A 177 -1.61 6.32 -21.01
C PHE A 177 -0.30 6.33 -21.83
N THR A 178 0.57 7.31 -21.62
CA THR A 178 1.86 7.40 -22.32
C THR A 178 2.86 6.32 -21.92
N ARG A 179 2.81 5.81 -20.68
CA ARG A 179 3.60 4.64 -20.26
C ARG A 179 3.17 3.39 -21.02
N PHE A 180 1.87 3.15 -21.13
CA PHE A 180 1.32 2.02 -21.89
C PHE A 180 1.67 2.09 -23.39
N ILE A 181 1.50 3.26 -24.02
CA ILE A 181 1.90 3.47 -25.42
C ILE A 181 3.42 3.30 -25.61
N ARG A 182 4.26 3.77 -24.67
CA ARG A 182 5.71 3.52 -24.71
C ARG A 182 6.02 2.02 -24.62
N LEU A 183 5.43 1.30 -23.67
CA LEU A 183 5.66 -0.14 -23.49
C LEU A 183 5.34 -0.93 -24.78
N ILE A 184 4.25 -0.60 -25.47
CA ILE A 184 3.89 -1.20 -26.76
C ILE A 184 4.97 -0.93 -27.83
N ARG A 185 5.48 0.31 -27.93
CA ARG A 185 6.50 0.69 -28.91
C ARG A 185 7.83 0.00 -28.64
N ASP A 186 8.28 0.04 -27.38
CA ASP A 186 9.54 -0.56 -26.94
C ASP A 186 9.50 -2.10 -27.10
N THR A 187 8.36 -2.73 -26.79
CA THR A 187 8.13 -4.18 -27.00
C THR A 187 8.18 -4.54 -28.49
N ASN A 188 7.49 -3.78 -29.35
CA ASN A 188 7.48 -4.04 -30.79
C ASN A 188 8.87 -3.88 -31.43
N HIS A 189 9.65 -2.89 -30.99
CA HIS A 189 11.01 -2.66 -31.48
C HIS A 189 11.98 -3.73 -30.99
N GLY A 190 12.00 -4.00 -29.67
CA GLY A 190 12.95 -4.91 -29.03
C GLY A 190 12.80 -6.38 -29.42
N ASN A 191 11.60 -6.82 -29.80
CA ASN A 191 11.36 -8.18 -30.30
C ASN A 191 11.62 -8.36 -31.80
N ALA A 192 12.05 -7.30 -32.51
CA ALA A 192 12.33 -7.30 -33.96
C ALA A 192 11.18 -7.88 -34.82
N ILE A 193 9.93 -7.73 -34.38
CA ILE A 193 8.76 -8.34 -35.02
C ILE A 193 8.61 -7.77 -36.44
N ILE A 194 8.73 -8.64 -37.45
CA ILE A 194 8.60 -8.26 -38.86
C ILE A 194 7.19 -7.74 -39.09
N SER A 195 7.08 -6.50 -39.54
CA SER A 195 5.77 -5.89 -39.83
C SER A 195 5.12 -6.63 -41.00
N ALA A 196 3.80 -6.86 -40.93
CA ALA A 196 3.02 -7.39 -42.05
C ALA A 196 3.14 -6.54 -43.33
N TYR A 197 3.60 -5.29 -43.21
CA TYR A 197 3.86 -4.39 -44.33
C TYR A 197 5.28 -4.50 -44.91
N GLY A 198 6.21 -5.24 -44.29
CA GLY A 198 7.60 -5.40 -44.74
C GLY A 198 8.47 -4.13 -44.59
N THR A 199 8.10 -3.23 -43.67
CA THR A 199 8.60 -1.84 -43.60
C THR A 199 9.71 -1.62 -42.58
N ASN A 200 9.97 -2.59 -41.71
CA ASN A 200 11.12 -2.61 -40.80
C ASN A 200 12.17 -3.64 -41.21
N PHE A 201 11.75 -4.78 -41.75
CA PHE A 201 12.63 -5.83 -42.28
C PHE A 201 12.10 -6.36 -43.61
N GLU A 202 13.03 -6.52 -44.56
CA GLU A 202 12.88 -7.16 -45.87
C GLU A 202 13.33 -8.63 -45.77
N TYR A 203 12.61 -9.54 -46.42
CA TYR A 203 13.04 -10.94 -46.59
C TYR A 203 13.97 -11.07 -47.80
N ILE A 204 15.12 -11.74 -47.60
CA ILE A 204 16.04 -12.13 -48.66
C ILE A 204 15.91 -13.63 -48.87
N ASP A 205 15.26 -14.05 -49.95
CA ASP A 205 15.16 -15.44 -50.35
C ASP A 205 16.39 -15.87 -51.19
N PRO A 206 17.24 -16.79 -50.70
CA PRO A 206 18.33 -17.36 -51.49
C PRO A 206 17.77 -18.41 -52.46
N LEU A 207 17.30 -17.92 -53.62
CA LEU A 207 16.88 -18.76 -54.76
C LEU A 207 17.84 -19.93 -54.98
N TYR A 208 17.27 -21.13 -55.16
CA TYR A 208 17.96 -22.41 -55.43
C TYR A 208 18.65 -23.12 -54.24
N SER A 209 17.92 -23.34 -53.13
CA SER A 209 18.31 -24.37 -52.12
C SER A 209 17.16 -25.33 -51.77
N THR A 210 17.47 -26.62 -51.60
CA THR A 210 16.49 -27.68 -51.26
C THR A 210 16.59 -28.15 -49.81
N LYS A 211 17.18 -27.36 -48.91
CA LYS A 211 17.30 -27.68 -47.47
C LYS A 211 16.82 -26.51 -46.59
N ARG A 212 16.25 -26.88 -45.43
CA ARG A 212 15.55 -26.04 -44.43
C ARG A 212 16.00 -24.57 -44.43
N TYR A 213 15.11 -23.67 -44.83
CA TYR A 213 15.35 -22.23 -44.83
C TYR A 213 15.30 -21.67 -43.41
N ALA A 214 16.38 -21.00 -43.00
CA ALA A 214 16.26 -19.81 -42.18
C ALA A 214 16.06 -18.64 -43.16
N ALA A 215 14.94 -17.92 -43.07
CA ALA A 215 14.69 -16.78 -43.93
C ALA A 215 15.63 -15.62 -43.52
N ASN A 216 16.61 -15.31 -44.36
CA ASN A 216 17.49 -14.16 -44.12
C ASN A 216 16.66 -12.88 -44.17
N THR A 217 16.91 -11.96 -43.24
CA THR A 217 16.23 -10.67 -43.19
C THR A 217 17.22 -9.51 -43.14
N LYS A 218 16.80 -8.37 -43.68
CA LYS A 218 17.59 -7.15 -43.76
C LYS A 218 16.76 -5.98 -43.28
N ALA A 219 17.33 -5.17 -42.39
CA ALA A 219 16.65 -3.97 -41.88
C ALA A 219 16.40 -2.95 -43.01
N ILE A 220 15.19 -2.42 -43.08
CA ILE A 220 14.85 -1.29 -43.94
C ILE A 220 15.53 -0.01 -43.42
N THR A 221 15.95 0.85 -44.35
CA THR A 221 16.52 2.17 -44.07
C THR A 221 15.68 3.29 -44.67
N TYR A 222 15.35 4.28 -43.84
CA TYR A 222 14.74 5.54 -44.23
C TYR A 222 15.76 6.65 -43.98
N ASP A 223 16.18 7.35 -45.04
CA ASP A 223 17.11 8.49 -44.99
C ASP A 223 18.34 8.26 -44.07
N ASN A 224 19.06 7.17 -44.35
CA ASN A 224 20.21 6.63 -43.59
C ASN A 224 19.94 6.18 -42.14
N CYS A 225 18.71 6.29 -41.64
CA CYS A 225 18.27 5.74 -40.36
C CYS A 225 17.80 4.28 -40.55
N SER A 226 18.35 3.33 -39.76
CA SER A 226 18.03 1.89 -39.85
C SER A 226 16.99 1.47 -38.81
N CYS A 227 15.93 0.80 -39.26
CA CYS A 227 14.83 0.32 -38.40
C CYS A 227 15.23 -0.72 -37.35
N HIS A 228 16.40 -1.35 -37.49
CA HIS A 228 16.97 -2.23 -36.45
C HIS A 228 17.59 -1.44 -35.30
N LEU A 229 18.11 -0.22 -35.56
CA LEU A 229 18.80 0.60 -34.57
C LEU A 229 17.91 1.69 -33.94
N ASN A 230 16.82 2.07 -34.60
CA ASN A 230 15.91 3.11 -34.13
C ASN A 230 14.50 2.92 -34.73
N ALA A 231 13.48 2.75 -33.88
CA ALA A 231 12.09 2.66 -34.33
C ALA A 231 11.56 3.94 -35.01
N ASN A 232 12.11 5.12 -34.66
CA ASN A 232 11.62 6.42 -35.13
C ASN A 232 12.07 6.79 -36.56
N CYS A 233 12.77 5.90 -37.29
CA CYS A 233 13.19 6.18 -38.67
C CYS A 233 11.96 6.37 -39.57
N THR A 234 11.86 7.55 -40.19
CA THR A 234 10.70 7.97 -41.00
C THR A 234 11.12 8.79 -42.21
N ILE A 235 10.26 8.79 -43.23
CA ILE A 235 10.34 9.58 -44.46
C ILE A 235 8.99 10.26 -44.71
N GLN A 236 8.94 11.29 -45.56
CA GLN A 236 7.69 11.93 -45.98
C GLN A 236 6.76 10.92 -46.68
N ALA A 237 5.47 10.89 -46.33
CA ALA A 237 4.50 10.04 -47.04
C ALA A 237 4.23 10.57 -48.44
N ALA A 238 4.07 9.66 -49.40
CA ALA A 238 3.75 9.99 -50.78
C ALA A 238 2.95 8.87 -51.46
N PHE A 239 2.29 9.22 -52.57
CA PHE A 239 1.85 8.24 -53.56
C PHE A 239 2.89 8.13 -54.67
N VAL A 240 3.12 6.92 -55.18
CA VAL A 240 4.05 6.64 -56.29
C VAL A 240 3.21 6.25 -57.51
N ASP A 241 3.46 6.84 -58.68
CA ASP A 241 2.78 6.35 -59.88
C ASP A 241 3.29 4.93 -60.25
N ILE A 242 2.34 4.05 -60.54
CA ILE A 242 2.60 2.66 -60.93
C ILE A 242 3.14 2.62 -62.38
N ASN A 243 2.80 3.62 -63.20
CA ASN A 243 3.27 3.75 -64.58
C ASN A 243 4.59 4.54 -64.69
N SER A 244 4.88 5.39 -63.71
CA SER A 244 6.07 6.25 -63.65
C SER A 244 6.77 6.11 -62.30
N THR A 245 7.76 5.20 -62.23
CA THR A 245 8.55 4.90 -61.02
C THR A 245 9.37 6.08 -60.47
N SER A 246 9.33 7.24 -61.15
CA SER A 246 10.01 8.48 -60.75
C SER A 246 9.07 9.57 -60.22
N GLU A 247 7.75 9.45 -60.43
CA GLU A 247 6.80 10.50 -60.00
C GLU A 247 6.21 10.17 -58.63
N VAL A 248 6.46 11.06 -57.68
CA VAL A 248 6.20 10.88 -56.25
C VAL A 248 5.44 12.09 -55.72
N ILE A 249 4.18 11.89 -55.35
CA ILE A 249 3.24 12.95 -54.94
C ILE A 249 3.23 13.03 -53.40
N PRO A 250 3.86 14.02 -52.76
CA PRO A 250 3.98 14.09 -51.31
C PRO A 250 2.67 14.51 -50.63
N ILE A 251 2.39 13.92 -49.47
CA ILE A 251 1.16 14.13 -48.70
C ILE A 251 1.53 14.91 -47.43
N ILE A 252 1.04 16.15 -47.29
CA ILE A 252 1.51 17.07 -46.23
C ILE A 252 1.24 16.54 -44.81
N GLY A 253 2.24 16.67 -43.93
CA GLY A 253 2.16 16.25 -42.52
C GLY A 253 2.24 14.75 -42.25
N LEU A 254 1.82 13.91 -43.20
CA LEU A 254 1.86 12.45 -43.08
C LEU A 254 3.25 11.89 -43.40
N LYS A 255 3.63 10.79 -42.74
CA LYS A 255 4.91 10.11 -42.89
C LYS A 255 4.75 8.61 -43.12
N ILE A 256 5.84 7.99 -43.54
CA ILE A 256 6.06 6.54 -43.62
C ILE A 256 7.26 6.21 -42.71
N GLY A 257 7.29 5.02 -42.10
CA GLY A 257 8.36 4.60 -41.20
C GLY A 257 8.30 3.12 -40.86
N CYS A 258 9.20 2.69 -39.96
CA CYS A 258 9.46 1.27 -39.65
C CYS A 258 8.21 0.44 -39.37
N THR A 259 7.25 0.97 -38.60
CA THR A 259 5.94 0.35 -38.38
C THR A 259 4.83 1.38 -38.61
N PRO A 260 3.58 0.96 -38.91
CA PRO A 260 2.44 1.89 -39.00
C PRO A 260 2.24 2.75 -37.75
N THR A 261 2.55 2.22 -36.56
CA THR A 261 2.50 2.92 -35.28
C THR A 261 3.47 4.10 -35.25
N GLU A 262 4.76 3.85 -35.50
CA GLU A 262 5.80 4.89 -35.50
C GLU A 262 5.59 5.91 -36.61
N SER A 263 5.21 5.41 -37.79
CA SER A 263 4.82 6.17 -38.97
C SER A 263 3.70 7.18 -38.68
N PHE A 264 2.63 6.77 -37.98
CA PHE A 264 1.55 7.69 -37.61
C PHE A 264 1.93 8.62 -36.44
N LEU A 265 2.62 8.13 -35.40
CA LEU A 265 3.03 8.95 -34.25
C LEU A 265 3.98 10.10 -34.64
N ALA A 266 4.85 9.87 -35.63
CA ALA A 266 5.76 10.88 -36.17
C ALA A 266 5.13 11.79 -37.25
N SER A 267 3.91 11.48 -37.71
CA SER A 267 3.10 12.34 -38.58
C SER A 267 2.47 13.49 -37.79
N SER A 268 1.91 14.48 -38.50
CA SER A 268 1.03 15.52 -37.95
C SER A 268 -0.36 15.47 -38.60
N LEU A 269 -1.33 16.18 -38.03
CA LEU A 269 -2.69 16.20 -38.57
C LEU A 269 -2.90 17.17 -39.75
N ALA A 270 -1.82 17.78 -40.29
CA ALA A 270 -1.90 18.88 -41.25
C ALA A 270 -2.74 18.59 -42.50
N CYS A 271 -2.73 17.34 -43.00
CA CYS A 271 -3.59 16.93 -44.11
C CYS A 271 -5.09 17.05 -43.79
N PHE A 272 -5.52 16.68 -42.58
CA PHE A 272 -6.92 16.72 -42.15
C PHE A 272 -7.46 18.15 -41.95
N TYR A 273 -6.58 19.15 -41.86
CA TYR A 273 -6.93 20.58 -41.87
C TYR A 273 -6.97 21.17 -43.31
N ASN A 274 -6.65 20.39 -44.35
CA ASN A 274 -6.48 20.90 -45.71
C ASN A 274 -7.31 20.10 -46.74
N LEU A 275 -8.36 20.73 -47.27
CA LEU A 275 -9.27 20.13 -48.26
C LEU A 275 -8.54 19.61 -49.51
N SER A 276 -7.50 20.29 -50.00
CA SER A 276 -6.72 19.83 -51.14
C SER A 276 -5.94 18.54 -50.83
N CYS A 277 -5.48 18.37 -49.59
CA CYS A 277 -4.81 17.14 -49.15
C CYS A 277 -5.81 15.97 -48.98
N ILE A 278 -6.98 16.24 -48.41
CA ILE A 278 -8.08 15.25 -48.29
C ILE A 278 -8.52 14.78 -49.69
N ASN A 279 -8.71 15.70 -50.63
CA ASN A 279 -9.06 15.38 -52.03
C ASN A 279 -7.93 14.61 -52.74
N LEU A 280 -6.67 14.94 -52.47
CA LEU A 280 -5.49 14.25 -53.02
C LEU A 280 -5.41 12.79 -52.52
N ILE A 281 -5.72 12.53 -51.25
CA ILE A 281 -5.88 11.17 -50.72
C ILE A 281 -7.04 10.45 -51.40
N TYR A 282 -8.21 11.09 -51.49
CA TYR A 282 -9.42 10.48 -52.04
C TYR A 282 -9.26 10.08 -53.52
N ASN A 283 -8.70 10.98 -54.34
CA ASN A 283 -8.51 10.75 -55.78
C ASN A 283 -7.53 9.60 -56.08
N GLN A 284 -6.55 9.34 -55.21
CA GLN A 284 -5.56 8.28 -55.38
C GLN A 284 -6.03 6.90 -54.89
N LEU A 285 -7.26 6.81 -54.36
CA LEU A 285 -7.86 5.61 -53.75
C LEU A 285 -9.21 5.21 -54.39
N ASN A 286 -9.77 5.99 -55.31
CA ASN A 286 -11.14 5.79 -55.78
C ASN A 286 -11.20 5.13 -57.17
N TYR A 287 -11.60 3.85 -57.19
CA TYR A 287 -11.94 3.09 -58.40
C TYR A 287 -13.43 2.66 -58.45
N SER A 288 -14.38 3.45 -57.92
CA SER A 288 -15.72 3.64 -58.54
C SER A 288 -16.71 4.53 -57.75
N ASN A 289 -17.15 5.61 -58.41
CA ASN A 289 -18.47 6.27 -58.48
C ASN A 289 -19.47 6.37 -57.29
N ASN A 290 -19.46 5.54 -56.26
CA ASN A 290 -20.33 5.70 -55.09
C ASN A 290 -19.62 6.56 -54.03
N ILE A 291 -19.81 7.88 -54.13
CA ILE A 291 -19.13 8.89 -53.33
C ILE A 291 -19.89 9.16 -52.02
N PRO A 292 -19.37 8.77 -50.83
CA PRO A 292 -19.81 9.40 -49.58
C PRO A 292 -19.32 10.85 -49.56
N SER A 293 -20.06 11.75 -48.91
CA SER A 293 -19.72 13.18 -48.87
C SER A 293 -18.31 13.39 -48.33
N VAL A 294 -17.47 14.11 -49.10
CA VAL A 294 -16.07 14.35 -48.76
C VAL A 294 -15.97 14.93 -47.35
N ALA A 295 -15.24 14.24 -46.46
CA ALA A 295 -15.10 14.63 -45.07
C ALA A 295 -14.54 16.06 -44.97
N MET A 296 -15.30 16.93 -44.31
CA MET A 296 -14.92 18.34 -44.16
C MET A 296 -13.60 18.48 -43.40
N PRO A 297 -12.72 19.43 -43.77
CA PRO A 297 -11.48 19.67 -43.05
C PRO A 297 -11.76 20.14 -41.62
N LEU A 298 -10.82 19.83 -40.72
CA LEU A 298 -10.85 20.27 -39.32
C LEU A 298 -10.73 21.80 -39.21
N SER A 299 -11.32 22.37 -38.16
CA SER A 299 -11.39 23.82 -37.94
C SER A 299 -10.26 24.27 -37.02
N THR A 300 -9.34 25.12 -37.50
CA THR A 300 -8.18 25.62 -36.73
C THR A 300 -8.56 26.18 -35.37
N ASP A 301 -9.69 26.89 -35.31
CA ASP A 301 -10.10 27.71 -34.18
C ASP A 301 -10.64 26.88 -32.99
N LYS A 302 -10.75 25.55 -33.17
CA LYS A 302 -11.25 24.59 -32.17
C LYS A 302 -10.15 23.81 -31.46
N SER A 303 -8.87 24.08 -31.74
CA SER A 303 -7.74 23.37 -31.12
C SER A 303 -6.69 24.31 -30.54
N ARG A 304 -6.08 23.92 -29.42
CA ARG A 304 -4.87 24.55 -28.89
C ARG A 304 -3.58 24.01 -29.50
N PHE A 305 -3.67 22.97 -30.33
CA PHE A 305 -2.54 22.37 -31.03
C PHE A 305 -2.42 22.97 -32.45
N SER A 306 -1.18 23.09 -32.94
CA SER A 306 -0.97 23.48 -34.33
C SER A 306 -1.35 22.31 -35.25
N SER A 307 -1.85 22.59 -36.46
CA SER A 307 -2.05 21.57 -37.49
C SER A 307 -0.78 20.77 -37.80
N ASN A 308 0.39 21.38 -37.60
CA ASN A 308 1.71 20.77 -37.78
C ASN A 308 2.25 20.05 -36.53
N THR A 309 1.54 20.06 -35.39
CA THR A 309 1.99 19.35 -34.18
C THR A 309 2.03 17.83 -34.43
N PRO A 310 3.10 17.11 -34.03
CA PRO A 310 3.17 15.66 -34.14
C PRO A 310 2.06 14.94 -33.38
N VAL A 311 1.53 13.84 -33.94
CA VAL A 311 0.48 13.03 -33.30
C VAL A 311 0.94 12.49 -31.95
N ILE A 312 2.23 12.16 -31.78
CA ILE A 312 2.80 11.78 -30.49
C ILE A 312 2.55 12.82 -29.39
N ASP A 313 2.49 14.12 -29.70
CA ASP A 313 2.25 15.17 -28.69
C ASP A 313 0.78 15.35 -28.35
N LEU A 314 -0.13 15.02 -29.27
CA LEU A 314 -1.56 14.87 -28.97
C LEU A 314 -1.79 13.63 -28.09
N VAL A 315 -1.13 12.51 -28.41
CA VAL A 315 -1.11 11.28 -27.59
C VAL A 315 -0.51 11.54 -26.21
N ASN A 316 0.55 12.36 -26.09
CA ASN A 316 1.14 12.80 -24.83
C ASN A 316 0.18 13.66 -23.96
N LYS A 317 -0.97 14.06 -24.51
CA LYS A 317 -2.05 14.78 -23.82
C LYS A 317 -3.41 14.07 -23.95
N VAL A 318 -3.43 12.79 -24.36
CA VAL A 318 -4.64 11.95 -24.49
C VAL A 318 -5.73 12.63 -25.36
N PHE A 319 -5.29 13.38 -26.37
CA PHE A 319 -6.11 14.23 -27.24
C PHE A 319 -6.96 15.28 -26.49
N ILE A 320 -6.66 15.65 -25.25
CA ILE A 320 -7.44 16.64 -24.49
C ILE A 320 -7.08 18.07 -24.90
N GLU A 321 -8.07 18.83 -25.36
CA GLU A 321 -7.99 20.28 -25.58
C GLU A 321 -8.07 21.03 -24.25
N ASN A 322 -9.12 20.81 -23.47
CA ASN A 322 -9.34 21.51 -22.21
C ASN A 322 -10.10 20.62 -21.20
N TRP A 323 -9.98 20.94 -19.92
CA TRP A 323 -10.80 20.38 -18.86
C TRP A 323 -11.78 21.45 -18.37
N SER A 324 -13.08 21.17 -18.47
CA SER A 324 -14.10 21.94 -17.74
C SER A 324 -14.13 21.41 -16.31
N THR A 325 -13.98 22.27 -15.30
CA THR A 325 -14.09 21.85 -13.89
C THR A 325 -14.96 22.82 -13.11
N ALA A 326 -15.97 22.30 -12.42
CA ALA A 326 -16.82 23.04 -11.51
C ALA A 326 -16.70 22.45 -10.10
N ILE A 327 -16.66 23.33 -9.09
CA ILE A 327 -16.59 22.97 -7.68
C ILE A 327 -17.73 23.72 -6.96
N ASN A 328 -18.42 23.07 -6.03
CA ASN A 328 -19.53 23.66 -5.29
C ASN A 328 -19.34 23.54 -3.77
N TYR A 329 -18.72 24.57 -3.17
CA TYR A 329 -18.51 24.64 -1.72
C TYR A 329 -19.81 24.58 -0.90
N SER A 330 -20.94 25.10 -1.41
CA SER A 330 -22.22 25.03 -0.68
C SER A 330 -22.70 23.57 -0.50
N SER A 331 -22.52 22.72 -1.52
CA SER A 331 -22.84 21.30 -1.44
C SER A 331 -21.89 20.53 -0.52
N TYR A 332 -20.62 20.91 -0.41
CA TYR A 332 -19.73 20.38 0.64
C TYR A 332 -20.16 20.83 2.05
N PHE A 333 -20.47 22.12 2.23
CA PHE A 333 -20.89 22.69 3.51
C PHE A 333 -22.12 21.96 4.07
N ASP A 334 -23.14 21.70 3.25
CA ASP A 334 -24.34 20.99 3.68
C ASP A 334 -24.05 19.57 4.17
N GLN A 335 -23.20 18.81 3.44
CA GLN A 335 -22.79 17.45 3.79
C GLN A 335 -21.98 17.40 5.10
N CYS A 336 -21.12 18.41 5.31
CA CYS A 336 -20.23 18.51 6.46
C CYS A 336 -20.79 19.39 7.61
N SER A 337 -22.05 19.83 7.51
CA SER A 337 -22.69 20.81 8.41
C SER A 337 -22.75 20.37 9.89
N SER A 338 -21.72 20.77 10.63
CA SER A 338 -21.48 20.40 12.04
C SER A 338 -22.70 20.62 12.95
N SER A 339 -22.95 19.65 13.84
CA SER A 339 -24.00 19.74 14.87
C SER A 339 -23.67 20.81 15.93
N SER A 340 -22.39 20.94 16.30
CA SER A 340 -21.92 21.96 17.24
C SER A 340 -20.48 22.40 16.95
N CYS A 341 -20.30 23.70 16.75
CA CYS A 341 -18.99 24.32 16.62
C CYS A 341 -18.56 24.98 17.95
N SER A 342 -17.27 25.25 18.10
CA SER A 342 -16.76 26.11 19.16
C SER A 342 -15.52 26.89 18.73
N TYR A 343 -15.25 28.02 19.36
CA TYR A 343 -13.98 28.74 19.23
C TYR A 343 -13.45 29.15 20.61
N THR A 344 -12.13 29.36 20.73
CA THR A 344 -11.53 29.85 21.98
C THR A 344 -11.07 31.30 21.87
N TYR A 345 -11.28 32.06 22.94
CA TYR A 345 -10.89 33.46 23.06
C TYR A 345 -10.26 33.75 24.43
N ILE A 346 -9.53 34.86 24.54
CA ILE A 346 -8.80 35.24 25.75
C ILE A 346 -9.61 36.27 26.55
N GLU A 347 -10.19 35.86 27.68
CA GLU A 347 -10.70 36.79 28.70
C GLU A 347 -9.51 37.34 29.50
N ARG A 348 -9.38 38.67 29.58
CA ARG A 348 -8.20 39.33 30.20
C ARG A 348 -8.36 39.64 31.69
N VAL A 349 -9.57 39.88 32.20
CA VAL A 349 -9.82 40.14 33.65
C VAL A 349 -11.21 39.65 34.02
N ASN A 350 -11.34 38.89 35.11
CA ASN A 350 -12.63 38.54 35.71
C ASN A 350 -12.60 38.78 37.23
N LEU A 351 -13.15 39.92 37.67
CA LEU A 351 -13.03 40.41 39.05
C LEU A 351 -13.59 39.43 40.10
N LEU A 352 -14.72 38.79 39.79
CA LEU A 352 -15.40 37.84 40.69
C LEU A 352 -14.56 36.57 40.91
N TYR A 353 -13.91 36.07 39.86
CA TYR A 353 -12.98 34.95 39.95
C TYR A 353 -11.73 35.32 40.78
N THR A 354 -11.15 36.50 40.55
CA THR A 354 -10.01 37.00 41.35
C THR A 354 -10.36 37.06 42.84
N VAL A 355 -11.50 37.67 43.21
CA VAL A 355 -11.93 37.77 44.61
C VAL A 355 -12.14 36.39 45.26
N THR A 356 -12.87 35.49 44.60
CA THR A 356 -13.14 34.15 45.15
C THR A 356 -11.88 33.29 45.30
N LEU A 357 -10.95 33.36 44.34
CA LEU A 357 -9.65 32.69 44.42
C LEU A 357 -8.83 33.18 45.63
N ILE A 358 -8.78 34.51 45.85
CA ILE A 358 -8.07 35.12 46.98
C ILE A 358 -8.70 34.71 48.31
N SER A 359 -10.04 34.71 48.40
CA SER A 359 -10.76 34.27 49.61
C SER A 359 -10.45 32.81 49.97
N GLY A 360 -10.36 31.92 48.99
CA GLY A 360 -9.96 30.53 49.21
C GLY A 360 -8.51 30.38 49.68
N ILE A 361 -7.56 31.05 49.00
CA ILE A 361 -6.13 30.96 49.33
C ILE A 361 -5.79 31.63 50.66
N TYR A 362 -6.52 32.68 51.06
CA TYR A 362 -6.36 33.38 52.35
C TYR A 362 -6.40 32.40 53.53
N GLY A 363 -7.32 31.42 53.52
CA GLY A 363 -7.42 30.41 54.57
C GLY A 363 -6.10 29.66 54.79
N GLY A 364 -5.58 29.01 53.74
CA GLY A 364 -4.32 28.26 53.79
C GLY A 364 -3.10 29.13 54.10
N LEU A 365 -3.00 30.30 53.46
CA LEU A 365 -1.90 31.25 53.68
C LEU A 365 -1.87 31.74 55.15
N SER A 366 -3.04 32.04 55.73
CA SER A 366 -3.17 32.45 57.13
C SER A 366 -2.75 31.35 58.11
N LEU A 367 -3.01 30.07 57.79
CA LEU A 367 -2.68 28.93 58.63
C LEU A 367 -1.17 28.66 58.62
N ILE A 368 -0.56 28.66 57.44
CA ILE A 368 0.89 28.43 57.24
C ILE A 368 1.70 29.55 57.93
N LEU A 369 1.33 30.81 57.73
CA LEU A 369 2.03 31.95 58.33
C LEU A 369 1.94 31.97 59.87
N LYS A 370 0.84 31.49 60.47
CA LYS A 370 0.71 31.36 61.94
C LYS A 370 1.75 30.42 62.54
N TRP A 371 2.14 29.36 61.82
CA TRP A 371 3.14 28.40 62.29
C TRP A 371 4.58 28.86 61.98
N LEU A 372 4.79 29.47 60.81
CA LEU A 372 6.12 29.89 60.34
C LEU A 372 6.67 31.14 61.02
N CYS A 373 5.86 32.19 61.26
CA CYS A 373 6.36 33.43 61.86
C CYS A 373 6.99 33.23 63.26
N PRO A 374 6.41 32.42 64.17
CA PRO A 374 7.06 32.06 65.43
C PRO A 374 8.38 31.29 65.26
N MET A 375 8.49 30.38 64.29
CA MET A 375 9.75 29.67 64.01
C MET A 375 10.84 30.61 63.50
N ILE A 376 10.52 31.46 62.52
CA ILE A 376 11.46 32.44 61.95
C ILE A 376 12.04 33.33 63.04
N ILE A 377 11.20 33.83 63.95
CA ILE A 377 11.65 34.72 65.04
C ILE A 377 12.41 33.96 66.14
N ARG A 378 12.06 32.71 66.46
CA ARG A 378 12.87 31.86 67.35
C ARG A 378 14.26 31.60 66.77
N LEU A 379 14.37 31.30 65.47
CA LEU A 379 15.63 31.12 64.76
C LEU A 379 16.46 32.41 64.70
N TRP A 380 15.80 33.55 64.44
CA TRP A 380 16.44 34.87 64.44
C TRP A 380 16.98 35.25 65.83
N PHE A 381 16.23 35.00 66.91
CA PHE A 381 16.73 35.23 68.27
C PHE A 381 17.86 34.27 68.67
N LYS A 382 17.77 32.99 68.29
CA LYS A 382 18.83 31.99 68.57
C LYS A 382 20.14 32.36 67.88
N THR A 383 20.08 32.80 66.62
CA THR A 383 21.25 33.28 65.87
C THR A 383 21.77 34.63 66.38
N TYR A 384 20.89 35.52 66.86
CA TYR A 384 21.27 36.78 67.51
C TYR A 384 22.05 36.58 68.82
N GLU A 385 21.57 35.71 69.73
CA GLU A 385 22.31 35.42 70.97
C GLU A 385 23.59 34.59 70.72
N CYS A 386 23.62 33.70 69.71
CA CYS A 386 24.87 33.06 69.28
C CYS A 386 25.90 34.08 68.77
N ARG A 387 25.49 35.12 68.00
CA ARG A 387 26.40 36.21 67.61
C ARG A 387 26.88 37.01 68.82
N LYS A 388 25.99 37.37 69.76
CA LYS A 388 26.38 38.10 70.99
C LYS A 388 27.33 37.30 71.90
N LYS A 389 27.21 35.97 71.95
CA LYS A 389 28.18 35.12 72.66
C LYS A 389 29.53 34.99 71.94
N ARG A 390 29.61 35.26 70.63
CA ARG A 390 30.86 35.16 69.85
C ARG A 390 31.69 36.44 69.89
N THR A 391 31.08 37.60 70.09
CA THR A 391 31.82 38.87 70.35
C THR A 391 32.48 38.88 71.72
N ASN A 392 31.84 38.33 72.75
CA ASN A 392 32.33 38.36 74.14
C ASN A 392 33.31 37.22 74.49
N ARG A 393 34.00 36.62 73.50
CA ARG A 393 34.92 35.48 73.72
C ARG A 393 36.19 35.54 72.85
N ILE A 394 36.61 36.75 72.48
CA ILE A 394 37.80 37.02 71.65
C ILE A 394 38.83 37.89 72.41
N GLU A 395 38.48 38.46 73.56
CA GLU A 395 39.33 39.34 74.39
C GLU A 395 40.04 38.62 75.55
N SER A 396 40.21 37.29 75.50
CA SER A 396 40.85 36.53 76.59
C SER A 396 41.62 35.31 76.11
N MET A 397 42.86 35.17 76.61
CA MET A 397 43.78 34.02 76.46
C MET A 397 44.32 33.77 75.05
N SER A 398 45.34 34.55 74.70
CA SER A 398 46.52 34.07 73.98
C SER A 398 47.60 33.67 74.99
N THR A 399 48.12 32.44 74.93
CA THR A 399 49.55 32.07 75.12
C THR A 399 49.78 30.55 75.02
N ASP A 400 50.97 30.21 74.50
CA ASP A 400 51.84 29.04 74.73
C ASP A 400 51.42 27.59 74.36
N GLU A 401 52.20 27.03 73.40
CA GLU A 401 52.93 25.73 73.37
C GLU A 401 52.26 24.38 73.72
N MET A 402 52.78 23.18 73.34
CA MET A 402 53.54 22.62 72.18
C MET A 402 53.71 21.08 72.46
N VAL A 403 54.42 20.31 71.62
CA VAL A 403 55.12 19.03 71.95
C VAL A 403 54.29 17.70 71.98
N THR A 404 54.39 16.90 70.90
CA THR A 404 54.58 15.40 70.80
C THR A 404 53.57 14.39 71.43
N ASP A 405 53.39 13.13 70.99
CA ASP A 405 53.84 12.38 69.79
C ASP A 405 53.01 11.08 69.52
N GLN A 406 53.31 10.40 68.40
CA GLN A 406 53.26 8.93 68.13
C GLN A 406 51.96 8.10 68.43
N GLU A 407 51.32 7.51 67.40
CA GLU A 407 51.39 6.06 67.00
C GLU A 407 50.31 5.15 67.66
N THR A 408 49.89 3.98 67.15
CA THR A 408 50.30 3.18 65.95
C THR A 408 49.08 2.43 65.33
N ASN A 409 49.17 2.09 64.02
CA ASN A 409 48.92 0.79 63.34
C ASN A 409 47.97 -0.29 63.94
N THR A 410 47.29 -1.19 63.19
CA THR A 410 47.29 -1.68 61.77
C THR A 410 46.04 -2.58 61.59
N SER A 411 45.54 -3.09 60.44
CA SER A 411 45.62 -2.84 58.97
C SER A 411 44.68 -3.86 58.25
N VAL A 412 44.85 -4.11 56.92
CA VAL A 412 44.48 -5.37 56.19
C VAL A 412 42.96 -5.62 55.95
N ARG A 413 42.47 -5.90 54.71
CA ARG A 413 43.07 -5.96 53.35
C ARG A 413 42.00 -5.96 52.24
N HIS A 414 42.42 -5.65 51.00
CA HIS A 414 41.82 -6.06 49.70
C HIS A 414 40.43 -5.49 49.32
N SER A 415 40.06 -5.33 48.03
CA SER A 415 40.82 -5.47 46.76
C SER A 415 40.12 -4.80 45.56
N ASN A 416 40.90 -4.48 44.52
CA ASN A 416 40.52 -4.18 43.13
C ASN A 416 39.78 -2.85 42.86
N ALA A 417 39.78 -2.27 41.65
CA ALA A 417 40.82 -2.03 40.63
C ALA A 417 40.14 -1.44 39.38
N SER A 418 40.83 -0.54 38.65
CA SER A 418 40.36 0.15 37.43
C SER A 418 39.24 1.21 37.65
N ASN A 419 38.91 2.11 36.71
CA ASN A 419 39.47 2.26 35.37
C ASN A 419 39.74 3.70 34.90
N ILE A 420 40.57 3.76 33.86
CA ILE A 420 41.08 4.82 32.98
C ILE A 420 40.05 5.88 32.49
N THR A 421 40.45 7.16 32.49
CA THR A 421 40.50 8.00 31.27
C THR A 421 41.27 9.32 31.48
N ASP A 422 42.54 9.33 31.08
CA ASP A 422 43.18 10.51 30.49
C ASP A 422 42.51 10.82 29.13
N SER A 423 42.43 12.04 28.58
CA SER A 423 42.88 13.40 28.96
C SER A 423 42.06 14.40 28.07
N LEU A 424 42.29 15.72 27.89
CA LEU A 424 43.39 16.64 28.21
C LEU A 424 42.87 18.09 28.07
N THR A 425 43.01 18.97 29.08
CA THR A 425 43.27 20.42 28.87
C THR A 425 43.70 21.14 30.15
N LEU A 426 45.02 21.31 30.29
CA LEU A 426 45.74 22.42 30.95
C LEU A 426 45.20 23.04 32.26
N VAL A 427 45.95 22.80 33.34
CA VAL A 427 45.83 23.45 34.66
C VAL A 427 46.99 24.42 34.88
N SER A 428 46.72 25.65 35.32
CA SER A 428 47.68 26.46 36.07
C SER A 428 47.00 27.41 37.07
N THR A 429 46.70 26.81 38.22
CA THR A 429 46.57 27.42 39.54
C THR A 429 47.41 28.69 39.80
N ALA A 430 46.75 29.76 40.26
CA ALA A 430 47.31 30.73 41.21
C ALA A 430 46.15 31.28 42.08
N SER A 431 46.39 31.57 43.36
CA SER A 431 45.33 31.84 44.34
C SER A 431 45.49 33.16 45.11
N THR A 432 44.40 33.60 45.74
CA THR A 432 44.31 34.60 46.83
C THR A 432 44.90 36.00 46.59
N ASN A 433 44.03 37.03 46.50
CA ASN A 433 43.92 38.10 47.52
C ASN A 433 42.90 39.21 47.19
N THR A 434 41.60 38.98 47.48
CA THR A 434 40.54 40.01 47.40
C THR A 434 39.47 39.90 48.51
N SER A 435 39.83 39.38 49.69
CA SER A 435 38.89 39.09 50.80
C SER A 435 38.45 40.31 51.63
N SER A 436 38.99 41.51 51.39
CA SER A 436 38.77 42.72 52.21
C SER A 436 37.48 43.49 51.90
N ILE A 437 36.90 43.34 50.71
CA ILE A 437 35.71 44.11 50.27
C ILE A 437 34.42 43.30 50.47
N LEU A 438 34.42 42.00 50.12
CA LEU A 438 33.23 41.14 50.22
C LEU A 438 32.72 40.97 51.67
N GLN A 439 33.62 41.04 52.66
CA GLN A 439 33.24 40.95 54.08
C GLN A 439 32.44 42.15 54.60
N ARG A 440 32.44 43.31 53.93
CA ARG A 440 31.67 44.49 54.39
C ARG A 440 30.21 44.50 53.90
N PHE A 441 29.89 43.86 52.78
CA PHE A 441 28.50 43.79 52.29
C PHE A 441 27.64 42.71 52.97
N LEU A 442 28.25 41.69 53.59
CA LEU A 442 27.53 40.60 54.27
C LEU A 442 26.84 40.98 55.60
N CYS A 443 26.72 42.27 55.91
CA CYS A 443 26.16 42.78 57.17
C CYS A 443 24.75 43.40 57.05
N CYS A 444 24.22 43.61 55.84
CA CYS A 444 22.86 44.11 55.67
C CYS A 444 21.78 43.04 55.90
N LYS A 445 20.71 43.47 56.58
CA LYS A 445 19.55 42.64 56.97
C LYS A 445 18.58 42.52 55.78
N VAL A 446 17.75 41.47 55.77
CA VAL A 446 16.58 41.15 54.90
C VAL A 446 16.73 39.83 54.11
N LEU A 447 17.89 39.55 53.49
CA LEU A 447 18.04 38.42 52.55
C LEU A 447 17.56 37.04 53.07
N PRO A 448 17.78 36.62 54.34
CA PRO A 448 17.29 35.34 54.83
C PRO A 448 15.76 35.22 54.87
N CYS A 449 15.04 36.33 55.10
CA CYS A 449 13.57 36.31 55.08
C CYS A 449 13.05 36.18 53.66
N VAL A 450 13.67 36.88 52.69
CA VAL A 450 13.31 36.78 51.26
C VAL A 450 13.54 35.36 50.74
N LEU A 451 14.68 34.75 51.05
CA LEU A 451 14.99 33.37 50.65
C LEU A 451 14.00 32.36 51.29
N ILE A 452 13.62 32.54 52.55
CA ILE A 452 12.61 31.70 53.20
C ILE A 452 11.23 31.89 52.54
N THR A 453 10.79 33.12 52.24
CA THR A 453 9.52 33.35 51.54
C THR A 453 9.53 32.77 50.12
N MET A 454 10.61 32.91 49.38
CA MET A 454 10.75 32.32 48.04
C MET A 454 10.77 30.79 48.10
N ALA A 455 11.41 30.19 49.11
CA ALA A 455 11.36 28.74 49.31
C ALA A 455 9.94 28.23 49.65
N ILE A 456 9.17 28.97 50.45
CA ILE A 456 7.77 28.62 50.78
C ILE A 456 6.87 28.77 49.54
N ILE A 457 7.06 29.82 48.73
CA ILE A 457 6.34 30.01 47.47
C ILE A 457 6.69 28.87 46.50
N SER A 458 7.97 28.55 46.30
CA SER A 458 8.40 27.43 45.45
C SER A 458 7.87 26.09 45.94
N LEU A 459 7.87 25.83 47.25
CA LEU A 459 7.35 24.58 47.83
C LEU A 459 5.83 24.47 47.69
N SER A 460 5.09 25.57 47.85
CA SER A 460 3.63 25.56 47.63
C SER A 460 3.25 25.42 46.16
N VAL A 461 3.98 26.06 45.23
CA VAL A 461 3.83 25.82 43.78
C VAL A 461 4.15 24.37 43.40
N TYR A 462 5.22 23.79 43.95
CA TYR A 462 5.59 22.40 43.75
C TYR A 462 4.51 21.42 44.25
N LEU A 463 3.95 21.66 45.44
CA LEU A 463 2.85 20.85 45.99
C LEU A 463 1.55 20.99 45.18
N ILE A 464 1.22 22.18 44.68
CA ILE A 464 0.07 22.42 43.79
C ILE A 464 0.21 21.64 42.48
N ASN A 465 1.40 21.65 41.87
CA ASN A 465 1.65 20.88 40.64
C ASN A 465 1.61 19.36 40.89
N LYS A 466 2.18 18.88 42.01
CA LYS A 466 2.16 17.45 42.34
C LYS A 466 0.75 16.93 42.66
N GLY A 467 -0.14 17.79 43.17
CA GLY A 467 -1.55 17.49 43.43
C GLY A 467 -2.43 17.22 42.22
N LYS A 468 -1.90 17.29 40.98
CA LYS A 468 -2.64 16.97 39.74
C LYS A 468 -2.13 15.75 38.96
N HIS A 469 -1.08 15.07 39.43
CA HIS A 469 -0.45 13.95 38.69
C HIS A 469 -0.34 12.66 39.51
N HIS A 470 -1.46 12.15 40.05
CA HIS A 470 -1.56 10.79 40.60
C HIS A 470 -3.00 10.22 40.54
N THR A 471 -3.59 10.10 39.34
CA THR A 471 -4.82 9.31 39.12
C THR A 471 -4.97 8.78 37.68
N PHE A 472 -3.90 8.25 37.07
CA PHE A 472 -4.04 7.13 36.12
C PHE A 472 -2.72 6.36 35.94
N SER A 473 -2.67 5.16 36.51
CA SER A 473 -1.76 4.09 36.11
C SER A 473 -2.34 2.80 36.67
N ARG A 474 -2.69 1.86 35.79
CA ARG A 474 -3.26 0.57 36.14
C ARG A 474 -2.64 -0.47 35.22
N SER A 475 -1.57 -1.11 35.68
CA SER A 475 -1.01 -2.29 35.01
C SER A 475 -1.82 -3.53 35.35
N ASN A 476 -1.72 -4.55 34.51
CA ASN A 476 -2.53 -5.76 34.59
C ASN A 476 -2.21 -6.63 35.81
N THR A 477 -3.25 -7.15 36.45
CA THR A 477 -3.29 -8.51 37.03
C THR A 477 -4.68 -9.10 36.77
N VAL A 478 -4.77 -10.42 36.68
CA VAL A 478 -5.84 -11.15 35.98
C VAL A 478 -6.64 -12.05 36.93
N ARG A 479 -7.89 -12.35 36.51
CA ARG A 479 -8.83 -13.42 36.93
C ARG A 479 -9.86 -13.15 38.05
N THR A 480 -11.05 -13.70 37.75
CA THR A 480 -12.15 -14.14 38.64
C THR A 480 -12.77 -13.14 39.62
N THR A 481 -13.90 -12.57 39.22
CA THR A 481 -15.22 -13.07 39.65
C THR A 481 -16.32 -12.71 38.63
N THR A 482 -17.30 -13.61 38.48
CA THR A 482 -18.45 -13.48 37.57
C THR A 482 -19.71 -12.97 38.30
N ALA A 483 -20.72 -12.60 37.51
CA ALA A 483 -22.10 -12.28 37.87
C ALA A 483 -22.41 -10.86 38.41
N VAL A 484 -23.64 -10.43 38.10
CA VAL A 484 -24.33 -9.19 38.51
C VAL A 484 -23.76 -7.89 37.93
N ILE A 485 -24.17 -7.58 36.68
CA ILE A 485 -25.06 -6.44 36.35
C ILE A 485 -25.74 -6.79 35.01
N ASP A 486 -26.94 -7.35 35.09
CA ASP A 486 -27.90 -7.50 33.97
C ASP A 486 -29.14 -6.68 34.30
N MET A 487 -29.01 -5.35 34.22
CA MET A 487 -30.15 -4.41 34.23
C MET A 487 -29.68 -2.99 33.86
N LEU A 488 -29.66 -2.70 32.56
CA LEU A 488 -29.95 -1.40 31.92
C LEU A 488 -29.56 -1.52 30.44
N GLY A 489 -30.55 -1.70 29.57
CA GLY A 489 -30.32 -2.05 28.16
C GLY A 489 -29.67 -0.93 27.36
N PHE A 490 -28.37 -1.05 27.12
CA PHE A 490 -27.68 -0.41 25.99
C PHE A 490 -27.31 -1.50 25.00
N SER A 491 -27.89 -1.44 23.80
CA SER A 491 -27.43 -2.23 22.66
C SER A 491 -25.98 -1.82 22.33
N THR A 492 -25.08 -2.79 22.27
CA THR A 492 -23.82 -2.64 21.54
C THR A 492 -24.16 -2.31 20.08
N ILE A 493 -23.72 -1.14 19.61
CA ILE A 493 -23.68 -0.88 18.17
C ILE A 493 -22.43 -1.62 17.68
N ASP A 494 -22.61 -2.60 16.80
CA ASP A 494 -21.51 -3.30 16.17
C ASP A 494 -20.64 -2.30 15.39
N SER A 495 -19.33 -2.40 15.56
CA SER A 495 -18.35 -1.61 14.82
C SER A 495 -18.07 -2.23 13.46
N THR A 496 -19.11 -2.50 12.68
CA THR A 496 -19.06 -3.00 11.28
C THR A 496 -19.23 -1.84 10.29
N ALA A 497 -18.37 -0.83 10.45
CA ALA A 497 -18.18 0.23 9.47
C ALA A 497 -16.77 0.09 8.90
N ALA A 498 -16.66 -0.54 7.72
CA ALA A 498 -15.38 -0.72 7.04
C ALA A 498 -14.68 0.64 6.80
N GLU A 499 -13.38 0.70 7.06
CA GLU A 499 -12.56 1.79 6.54
C GLU A 499 -12.55 1.68 5.01
N PRO A 500 -12.63 2.79 4.26
CA PRO A 500 -12.68 2.71 2.80
C PRO A 500 -11.36 2.18 2.23
N PRO A 501 -11.38 1.36 1.17
CA PRO A 501 -10.20 0.68 0.65
C PRO A 501 -9.11 1.68 0.28
N CYS A 502 -8.04 1.61 1.06
CA CYS A 502 -6.80 2.34 0.84
C CYS A 502 -6.17 1.83 -0.46
N PRO A 503 -5.62 2.69 -1.34
CA PRO A 503 -4.89 2.20 -2.51
C PRO A 503 -3.62 1.48 -2.04
N ILE A 504 -3.66 0.14 -2.04
CA ILE A 504 -2.54 -0.68 -1.60
C ILE A 504 -1.45 -0.66 -2.66
N ALA A 505 -0.30 -0.15 -2.27
CA ALA A 505 0.93 -0.21 -3.04
C ALA A 505 1.79 -1.33 -2.46
N PHE A 506 2.00 -2.39 -3.23
CA PHE A 506 3.06 -3.35 -2.91
C PHE A 506 4.42 -2.70 -3.18
N HIS A 507 5.27 -2.65 -2.15
CA HIS A 507 6.61 -2.10 -2.26
C HIS A 507 7.53 -2.96 -3.14
N SER A 508 8.60 -2.36 -3.65
CA SER A 508 9.58 -3.03 -4.50
C SER A 508 10.15 -4.28 -3.81
N ILE A 509 10.04 -5.43 -4.49
CA ILE A 509 10.35 -6.75 -3.94
C ILE A 509 11.71 -6.80 -3.22
N ILE A 510 11.71 -7.14 -1.92
CA ILE A 510 12.94 -7.29 -1.15
C ILE A 510 13.50 -8.68 -1.42
N LEU A 511 14.65 -8.75 -2.08
CA LEU A 511 15.32 -10.00 -2.45
C LEU A 511 16.19 -10.51 -1.29
N TYR A 512 15.85 -11.70 -0.80
CA TYR A 512 16.62 -12.43 0.20
C TYR A 512 17.50 -13.47 -0.50
N PRO A 513 18.85 -13.35 -0.44
CA PRO A 513 19.76 -14.33 -1.02
C PRO A 513 19.79 -15.58 -0.14
N GLY A 514 19.27 -16.71 -0.64
CA GLY A 514 19.21 -17.97 0.09
C GLY A 514 19.97 -19.08 -0.63
N HIS A 515 20.78 -19.84 0.09
CA HIS A 515 21.37 -21.09 -0.43
C HIS A 515 20.35 -22.25 -0.43
N ILE A 516 19.13 -21.98 -0.90
CA ILE A 516 18.02 -22.93 -0.89
C ILE A 516 18.07 -23.74 -2.19
N HIS A 517 18.59 -24.96 -2.12
CA HIS A 517 18.51 -25.92 -3.23
C HIS A 517 17.07 -26.43 -3.38
N LEU A 518 16.21 -25.64 -4.04
CA LEU A 518 14.85 -26.03 -4.40
C LEU A 518 14.86 -27.08 -5.53
N SER A 519 15.12 -28.33 -5.18
CA SER A 519 14.48 -29.44 -5.89
C SER A 519 12.97 -29.35 -5.59
N SER A 520 12.15 -29.28 -6.64
CA SER A 520 10.69 -29.23 -6.53
C SER A 520 10.14 -30.58 -6.07
N SER A 521 10.28 -30.85 -4.77
CA SER A 521 9.64 -31.97 -4.07
C SER A 521 8.27 -31.50 -3.57
N PRO A 522 7.18 -32.25 -3.82
CA PRO A 522 5.90 -31.94 -3.22
C PRO A 522 5.97 -32.20 -1.71
N LEU A 523 5.30 -31.34 -0.95
CA LEU A 523 5.26 -31.40 0.51
C LEU A 523 3.88 -30.96 1.01
N ALA A 524 3.49 -31.47 2.18
CA ALA A 524 2.32 -31.06 2.92
C ALA A 524 2.72 -30.68 4.36
N VAL A 525 1.97 -29.77 4.97
CA VAL A 525 2.28 -29.17 6.28
C VAL A 525 1.03 -29.21 7.15
N ALA A 526 1.12 -29.86 8.31
CA ALA A 526 0.06 -29.94 9.32
C ALA A 526 0.66 -30.36 10.67
N ASP A 527 -0.15 -30.36 11.73
CA ASP A 527 0.20 -30.96 13.03
C ASP A 527 -0.20 -32.45 13.01
N PHE A 528 0.68 -33.33 12.52
CA PHE A 528 0.37 -34.77 12.36
C PHE A 528 0.39 -35.51 13.70
N ASN A 529 1.10 -34.99 14.71
CA ASN A 529 1.25 -35.65 16.00
C ASN A 529 0.27 -35.15 17.09
N SER A 530 -0.36 -33.99 16.87
CA SER A 530 -1.25 -33.24 17.78
C SER A 530 -0.54 -32.62 19.01
N ASP A 531 0.68 -32.09 18.85
CA ASP A 531 1.44 -31.38 19.90
C ASP A 531 1.31 -29.85 19.86
N GLY A 532 0.70 -29.29 18.80
CA GLY A 532 0.54 -27.85 18.59
C GLY A 532 1.65 -27.20 17.77
N HIS A 533 2.48 -27.99 17.07
CA HIS A 533 3.50 -27.50 16.14
C HIS A 533 3.24 -28.02 14.73
N LEU A 534 3.78 -27.31 13.72
CA LEU A 534 3.64 -27.72 12.32
C LEU A 534 4.79 -28.65 11.93
N ASP A 535 4.42 -29.83 11.44
CA ASP A 535 5.28 -30.85 10.88
C ASP A 535 5.34 -30.73 9.34
N ILE A 536 6.27 -31.47 8.71
CA ILE A 536 6.37 -31.57 7.25
C ILE A 536 6.29 -33.04 6.82
N ALA A 537 5.37 -33.32 5.89
CA ALA A 537 5.39 -34.53 5.06
C ALA A 537 6.03 -34.18 3.71
N ILE A 538 7.04 -34.93 3.25
CA ILE A 538 7.75 -34.65 1.99
C ILE A 538 8.01 -35.92 1.18
N ILE A 539 7.82 -35.84 -0.14
CA ILE A 539 8.27 -36.87 -1.10
C ILE A 539 9.56 -36.36 -1.74
N LYS A 540 10.66 -37.11 -1.62
CA LYS A 540 11.88 -36.83 -2.38
C LYS A 540 11.72 -37.29 -3.82
N ARG A 541 12.15 -36.46 -4.78
CA ARG A 541 12.04 -36.79 -6.21
C ARG A 541 12.76 -38.10 -6.56
N GLY A 542 12.02 -39.07 -7.08
CA GLY A 542 12.52 -40.41 -7.42
C GLY A 542 12.36 -41.45 -6.31
N GLU A 543 11.81 -41.07 -5.15
CA GLU A 543 11.52 -41.98 -4.05
C GLU A 543 10.05 -42.44 -4.05
N ARG A 544 9.78 -43.49 -3.27
CA ARG A 544 8.49 -44.22 -3.21
C ARG A 544 7.80 -44.07 -1.85
N ASN A 545 8.24 -43.07 -1.12
CA ASN A 545 7.99 -42.89 0.30
C ASN A 545 7.72 -41.43 0.63
N ILE A 546 6.90 -41.25 1.67
CA ILE A 546 6.72 -39.98 2.35
C ILE A 546 7.60 -40.02 3.61
N ASP A 547 8.47 -39.04 3.75
CA ASP A 547 9.21 -38.79 4.99
C ASP A 547 8.45 -37.78 5.84
N LEU A 548 8.36 -38.06 7.14
CA LEU A 548 7.70 -37.20 8.13
C LEU A 548 8.76 -36.56 9.03
N LEU A 549 8.75 -35.23 9.12
CA LEU A 549 9.68 -34.43 9.90
C LEU A 549 8.89 -33.62 10.95
N PHE A 550 8.98 -34.04 12.22
CA PHE A 550 8.19 -33.43 13.30
C PHE A 550 8.77 -32.08 13.74
N GLY A 551 7.92 -31.07 13.95
CA GLY A 551 8.31 -29.70 14.29
C GLY A 551 8.53 -29.49 15.79
N ASN A 552 9.69 -28.99 16.21
CA ASN A 552 9.99 -28.77 17.64
C ASN A 552 9.55 -27.38 18.17
N GLY A 553 8.55 -26.75 17.53
CA GLY A 553 8.01 -25.43 17.88
C GLY A 553 8.98 -24.22 17.78
N ASN A 554 10.25 -24.46 17.49
CA ASN A 554 11.34 -23.48 17.55
C ASN A 554 12.03 -23.25 16.19
N GLY A 555 11.38 -23.66 15.10
CA GLY A 555 11.92 -23.58 13.73
C GLY A 555 12.86 -24.73 13.33
N ASN A 556 13.20 -25.65 14.25
CA ASN A 556 13.96 -26.87 13.93
C ASN A 556 13.01 -28.07 13.84
N PHE A 557 13.27 -28.94 12.87
CA PHE A 557 12.57 -30.22 12.69
C PHE A 557 13.39 -31.38 13.25
N GLN A 558 12.74 -32.47 13.62
CA GLN A 558 13.39 -33.74 13.94
C GLN A 558 13.84 -34.43 12.65
N GLU A 559 14.98 -35.13 12.70
CA GLU A 559 15.40 -36.04 11.63
C GLU A 559 14.30 -37.08 11.39
N PRO A 560 13.97 -37.43 10.13
CA PRO A 560 12.82 -38.29 9.82
C PRO A 560 13.00 -39.69 10.40
N THR A 561 12.33 -39.96 11.52
CA THR A 561 12.53 -41.17 12.33
C THR A 561 11.97 -42.42 11.65
N LYS A 562 11.08 -42.26 10.65
CA LYS A 562 10.45 -43.34 9.89
C LYS A 562 9.88 -42.82 8.56
N SER A 563 10.41 -43.31 7.45
CA SER A 563 9.77 -43.17 6.13
C SER A 563 8.57 -44.12 5.99
N LEU A 564 7.48 -43.64 5.39
CA LEU A 564 6.36 -44.48 4.98
C LEU A 564 6.58 -44.92 3.53
N ILE A 565 6.79 -46.21 3.28
CA ILE A 565 6.91 -46.78 1.91
C ILE A 565 5.52 -47.20 1.44
N LEU A 566 5.10 -46.72 0.26
CA LEU A 566 3.68 -46.63 -0.10
C LEU A 566 3.32 -47.14 -1.50
N SER A 567 4.28 -47.27 -2.42
CA SER A 567 4.02 -47.93 -3.70
C SER A 567 5.27 -48.54 -4.32
N ASP A 568 5.09 -49.34 -5.37
CA ASP A 568 6.17 -49.84 -6.22
C ASP A 568 6.65 -48.80 -7.28
N ASN A 569 6.08 -47.60 -7.27
CA ASN A 569 6.34 -46.50 -8.21
C ASN A 569 6.85 -45.24 -7.50
N GLU A 570 7.36 -44.28 -8.27
CA GLU A 570 7.68 -42.93 -7.77
C GLU A 570 6.38 -42.20 -7.39
N LEU A 571 6.38 -41.45 -6.29
CA LEU A 571 5.23 -40.61 -5.90
C LEU A 571 5.39 -39.19 -6.48
N THR A 572 4.32 -38.59 -6.99
CA THR A 572 4.38 -37.30 -7.72
C THR A 572 3.74 -36.12 -6.99
N LEU A 573 2.86 -36.37 -6.02
CA LEU A 573 2.20 -35.34 -5.22
C LEU A 573 1.88 -35.89 -3.83
N VAL A 574 1.90 -35.03 -2.81
CA VAL A 574 1.28 -35.26 -1.51
C VAL A 574 0.51 -34.00 -1.11
N VAL A 575 -0.68 -34.20 -0.54
CA VAL A 575 -1.56 -33.16 0.02
C VAL A 575 -2.14 -33.66 1.36
N VAL A 576 -2.62 -32.74 2.19
CA VAL A 576 -3.17 -33.03 3.52
C VAL A 576 -4.63 -32.58 3.62
N GLY A 577 -5.45 -33.32 4.35
CA GLY A 577 -6.87 -33.04 4.55
C GLY A 577 -7.45 -33.78 5.77
N ASN A 578 -8.78 -33.81 5.89
CA ASN A 578 -9.51 -34.58 6.90
C ASN A 578 -10.65 -35.33 6.19
N LEU A 579 -10.40 -36.57 5.78
CA LEU A 579 -11.24 -37.35 4.88
C LEU A 579 -12.28 -38.20 5.62
N ASN A 580 -11.99 -38.54 6.88
CA ASN A 580 -12.88 -39.28 7.77
C ASN A 580 -13.66 -38.37 8.76
N ASN A 581 -13.41 -37.06 8.71
CA ASN A 581 -13.97 -36.02 9.60
C ASN A 581 -13.65 -36.27 11.09
N ASP A 582 -12.40 -36.69 11.40
CA ASP A 582 -11.89 -36.79 12.78
C ASP A 582 -11.11 -35.51 13.22
N SER A 583 -9.98 -35.63 13.90
CA SER A 583 -9.14 -34.50 14.34
C SER A 583 -7.64 -34.72 14.13
N TYR A 584 -7.28 -35.68 13.27
CA TYR A 584 -5.91 -36.00 12.87
C TYR A 584 -5.76 -35.76 11.36
N PRO A 585 -4.67 -35.14 10.88
CA PRO A 585 -4.54 -34.86 9.45
C PRO A 585 -4.25 -36.13 8.63
N ASP A 586 -5.06 -36.37 7.61
CA ASP A 586 -4.92 -37.43 6.62
C ASP A 586 -4.01 -36.99 5.47
N LEU A 587 -3.34 -37.94 4.82
CA LEU A 587 -2.54 -37.69 3.61
C LEU A 587 -3.17 -38.37 2.39
N VAL A 588 -3.32 -37.60 1.30
CA VAL A 588 -3.56 -38.15 -0.05
C VAL A 588 -2.31 -37.93 -0.89
N PHE A 589 -1.92 -38.94 -1.67
CA PHE A 589 -0.77 -38.85 -2.56
C PHE A 589 -1.07 -39.44 -3.95
N ALA A 590 -0.37 -38.94 -4.96
CA ALA A 590 -0.48 -39.43 -6.34
C ALA A 590 0.62 -40.46 -6.62
N ASN A 591 0.20 -41.60 -7.21
CA ASN A 591 1.09 -42.63 -7.73
C ASN A 591 1.55 -42.23 -9.13
N GLY A 592 2.85 -42.01 -9.35
CA GLY A 592 3.36 -41.34 -10.55
C GLY A 592 3.28 -42.14 -11.86
N ALA A 593 3.01 -43.44 -11.79
CA ALA A 593 2.96 -44.32 -12.97
C ALA A 593 1.67 -45.17 -13.07
N ASN A 594 0.71 -44.95 -12.17
CA ASN A 594 -0.64 -45.49 -12.25
C ASN A 594 -1.65 -44.34 -12.21
N ASN A 595 -2.86 -44.55 -12.73
CA ASN A 595 -3.96 -43.60 -12.57
C ASN A 595 -4.67 -43.80 -11.22
N ASP A 596 -3.92 -43.98 -10.14
CA ASP A 596 -4.44 -44.18 -8.78
C ASP A 596 -3.88 -43.18 -7.75
N ILE A 597 -4.72 -42.88 -6.76
CA ILE A 597 -4.35 -42.12 -5.57
C ILE A 597 -4.29 -43.04 -4.36
N GLY A 598 -3.33 -42.79 -3.48
CA GLY A 598 -3.23 -43.44 -2.19
C GLY A 598 -3.75 -42.53 -1.07
N VAL A 599 -4.48 -43.13 -0.12
CA VAL A 599 -4.99 -42.47 1.09
C VAL A 599 -4.36 -43.11 2.31
N LEU A 600 -3.89 -42.27 3.23
CA LEU A 600 -3.39 -42.62 4.55
C LEU A 600 -4.19 -41.86 5.59
N LEU A 601 -5.01 -42.57 6.36
CA LEU A 601 -5.75 -41.95 7.45
C LEU A 601 -4.84 -41.72 8.66
N GLY A 602 -4.86 -40.49 9.17
CA GLY A 602 -4.10 -40.05 10.33
C GLY A 602 -4.60 -40.72 11.61
N THR A 603 -3.73 -40.83 12.60
CA THR A 603 -4.08 -41.31 13.93
C THR A 603 -3.24 -40.59 14.99
N ARG A 604 -3.83 -40.45 16.18
CA ARG A 604 -3.23 -39.79 17.33
C ARG A 604 -1.74 -40.12 17.55
N GLY A 605 -0.88 -39.11 17.42
CA GLY A 605 0.56 -39.23 17.67
C GLY A 605 1.42 -39.50 16.43
N GLY A 606 0.98 -39.10 15.23
CA GLY A 606 1.81 -39.10 14.02
C GLY A 606 1.96 -40.48 13.37
N THR A 607 1.03 -41.39 13.64
CA THR A 607 0.93 -42.68 12.96
C THR A 607 -0.21 -42.68 11.94
N PHE A 608 -0.16 -43.56 10.95
CA PHE A 608 -1.18 -43.69 9.91
C PHE A 608 -1.71 -45.12 9.87
N LEU A 609 -2.98 -45.27 9.45
CA LEU A 609 -3.60 -46.57 9.20
C LEU A 609 -3.02 -47.27 7.96
N ALA A 610 -3.50 -48.48 7.69
CA ALA A 610 -3.17 -49.16 6.45
C ALA A 610 -3.67 -48.35 5.24
N GLN A 611 -2.79 -48.19 4.25
CA GLN A 611 -3.08 -47.46 3.01
C GLN A 611 -4.26 -48.06 2.26
N MET A 612 -5.14 -47.18 1.77
CA MET A 612 -6.12 -47.50 0.74
C MET A 612 -5.68 -46.88 -0.58
N THR A 613 -6.11 -47.48 -1.70
CA THR A 613 -5.88 -46.93 -3.04
C THR A 613 -7.20 -46.84 -3.80
N HIS A 614 -7.37 -45.77 -4.57
CA HIS A 614 -8.53 -45.55 -5.42
C HIS A 614 -8.07 -45.30 -6.86
N LEU A 615 -8.60 -46.08 -7.80
CA LEU A 615 -8.32 -45.97 -9.23
C LEU A 615 -9.26 -44.93 -9.84
N ILE A 616 -8.69 -43.90 -10.47
CA ILE A 616 -9.45 -42.84 -11.12
C ILE A 616 -9.81 -43.31 -12.53
N GLU A 617 -11.10 -43.33 -12.85
CA GLU A 617 -11.62 -43.85 -14.14
C GLU A 617 -11.48 -42.83 -15.28
N ALA A 618 -10.30 -42.21 -15.41
CA ALA A 618 -9.95 -41.25 -16.46
C ALA A 618 -8.49 -41.42 -16.91
N ASP A 619 -8.23 -41.26 -18.20
CA ASP A 619 -6.89 -41.37 -18.79
C ASP A 619 -5.94 -40.24 -18.34
N GLY A 620 -4.63 -40.51 -18.33
CA GLY A 620 -3.57 -39.51 -18.12
C GLY A 620 -2.93 -39.47 -16.73
N LEU A 621 -1.74 -38.87 -16.65
CA LEU A 621 -0.91 -38.82 -15.44
C LEU A 621 -1.42 -37.76 -14.44
N LEU A 622 -1.34 -38.06 -13.15
CA LEU A 622 -1.81 -37.19 -12.07
C LEU A 622 -0.94 -35.93 -11.92
N ASN A 623 -1.58 -34.76 -11.92
CA ASN A 623 -0.93 -33.45 -11.93
C ASN A 623 -1.30 -32.56 -10.73
N SER A 624 -2.55 -32.58 -10.26
CA SER A 624 -2.97 -31.88 -9.03
C SER A 624 -4.10 -32.60 -8.30
N ILE A 625 -4.16 -32.44 -6.98
CA ILE A 625 -5.29 -32.83 -6.12
C ILE A 625 -5.64 -31.60 -5.27
N ILE A 626 -6.93 -31.30 -5.13
CA ILE A 626 -7.49 -30.36 -4.15
C ILE A 626 -8.57 -31.07 -3.34
N ILE A 627 -8.77 -30.61 -2.10
CA ILE A 627 -9.56 -31.30 -1.07
C ILE A 627 -10.58 -30.31 -0.48
N GLY A 628 -11.84 -30.72 -0.37
CA GLY A 628 -12.93 -29.90 0.18
C GLY A 628 -14.27 -30.60 0.03
N ASP A 629 -15.32 -30.11 0.69
CA ASP A 629 -16.70 -30.58 0.46
C ASP A 629 -17.28 -29.82 -0.74
N PHE A 630 -17.45 -30.51 -1.89
CA PHE A 630 -17.93 -29.92 -3.14
C PHE A 630 -19.42 -30.21 -3.40
N ASN A 631 -20.07 -30.97 -2.52
CA ASN A 631 -21.46 -31.39 -2.66
C ASN A 631 -22.37 -30.92 -1.49
N ASN A 632 -21.76 -30.43 -0.41
CA ASN A 632 -22.36 -29.94 0.84
C ASN A 632 -23.07 -31.04 1.66
N ASP A 633 -22.38 -32.17 1.89
CA ASP A 633 -22.87 -33.31 2.71
C ASP A 633 -22.05 -33.62 3.99
N ASP A 634 -21.17 -32.72 4.42
CA ASP A 634 -20.24 -32.85 5.55
C ASP A 634 -19.14 -33.93 5.35
N ALA A 635 -19.04 -34.54 4.17
CA ALA A 635 -17.91 -35.39 3.78
C ALA A 635 -16.90 -34.65 2.90
N THR A 636 -15.62 -34.96 3.09
CA THR A 636 -14.55 -34.31 2.32
C THR A 636 -14.28 -35.06 1.02
N ASP A 637 -14.58 -34.40 -0.10
CA ASP A 637 -14.36 -34.85 -1.47
C ASP A 637 -12.94 -34.53 -1.97
N LEU A 638 -12.60 -35.05 -3.16
CA LEU A 638 -11.40 -34.66 -3.91
C LEU A 638 -11.76 -34.17 -5.31
N ILE A 639 -11.03 -33.16 -5.80
CA ILE A 639 -10.95 -32.85 -7.24
C ILE A 639 -9.51 -33.06 -7.71
N VAL A 640 -9.37 -33.77 -8.82
CA VAL A 640 -8.10 -34.28 -9.32
C VAL A 640 -7.93 -33.91 -10.79
N THR A 641 -6.73 -33.50 -11.21
CA THR A 641 -6.40 -33.33 -12.65
C THR A 641 -5.49 -34.43 -13.15
N THR A 642 -5.88 -35.03 -14.28
CA THR A 642 -5.08 -36.01 -15.03
C THR A 642 -4.68 -35.42 -16.38
N THR A 643 -3.45 -35.59 -16.83
CA THR A 643 -2.95 -35.07 -18.11
C THR A 643 -2.69 -36.22 -19.08
N ILE A 644 -3.44 -36.27 -20.18
CA ILE A 644 -3.46 -37.40 -21.12
C ILE A 644 -2.11 -37.46 -21.85
N GLU A 645 -1.40 -38.59 -21.72
CA GLU A 645 -0.04 -38.74 -22.26
C GLU A 645 0.06 -38.40 -23.75
N ASN A 646 1.17 -37.75 -24.13
CA ASN A 646 1.44 -37.31 -25.50
C ASN A 646 0.45 -36.27 -26.07
N THR A 647 -0.38 -35.64 -25.22
CA THR A 647 -1.30 -34.56 -25.61
C THR A 647 -1.09 -33.28 -24.79
N CYS A 648 -1.87 -32.23 -25.09
CA CYS A 648 -2.04 -31.02 -24.27
C CYS A 648 -3.45 -30.96 -23.67
N TRP A 649 -4.04 -32.11 -23.36
CA TRP A 649 -5.39 -32.23 -22.79
C TRP A 649 -5.28 -32.82 -21.38
N SER A 650 -6.00 -32.19 -20.44
CA SER A 650 -6.15 -32.70 -19.09
C SER A 650 -7.63 -32.79 -18.74
N ASN A 651 -8.00 -33.80 -17.96
CA ASN A 651 -9.35 -33.95 -17.40
C ASN A 651 -9.41 -33.28 -16.01
N ILE A 652 -10.60 -32.86 -15.59
CA ILE A 652 -10.91 -32.53 -14.19
C ILE A 652 -11.87 -33.60 -13.69
N CYS A 653 -11.48 -34.30 -12.63
CA CYS A 653 -12.16 -35.47 -12.09
C CYS A 653 -12.59 -35.20 -10.64
N VAL A 654 -13.89 -35.18 -10.38
CA VAL A 654 -14.46 -35.09 -9.03
C VAL A 654 -14.64 -36.50 -8.48
N LEU A 655 -14.21 -36.72 -7.24
CA LEU A 655 -14.32 -37.96 -6.49
C LEU A 655 -15.11 -37.65 -5.21
N LEU A 656 -16.43 -37.83 -5.28
CA LEU A 656 -17.30 -37.58 -4.13
C LEU A 656 -17.11 -38.66 -3.06
N SER A 657 -17.06 -38.25 -1.80
CA SER A 657 -16.89 -39.10 -0.64
C SER A 657 -18.23 -39.70 -0.17
N SER A 658 -18.20 -40.35 0.98
CA SER A 658 -19.41 -40.82 1.69
C SER A 658 -19.22 -40.82 3.21
N GLY A 659 -18.24 -40.04 3.70
CA GLY A 659 -17.79 -40.00 5.10
C GLY A 659 -17.22 -41.31 5.62
N LYS A 660 -16.91 -42.27 4.73
CA LYS A 660 -16.54 -43.65 5.06
C LYS A 660 -15.39 -44.15 4.20
N GLU A 661 -14.33 -43.34 4.15
CA GLU A 661 -13.01 -43.78 3.68
C GLU A 661 -12.96 -44.23 2.20
N THR A 662 -14.04 -43.98 1.45
CA THR A 662 -14.26 -44.50 0.09
C THR A 662 -15.00 -43.47 -0.75
N PHE A 663 -14.43 -43.20 -1.94
CA PHE A 663 -15.03 -42.32 -2.95
C PHE A 663 -15.91 -43.10 -3.92
N GLY A 664 -16.96 -42.44 -4.40
CA GLY A 664 -17.88 -42.93 -5.42
C GLY A 664 -17.27 -43.00 -6.83
N PRO A 665 -18.11 -43.19 -7.87
CA PRO A 665 -17.66 -43.20 -9.25
C PRO A 665 -17.11 -41.82 -9.66
N THR A 666 -16.08 -41.80 -10.51
CA THR A 666 -15.45 -40.56 -10.97
C THR A 666 -16.38 -39.73 -11.84
N ILE A 667 -16.61 -38.47 -11.47
CA ILE A 667 -17.37 -37.49 -12.28
C ILE A 667 -16.35 -36.66 -13.08
N VAL A 668 -16.34 -36.79 -14.40
CA VAL A 668 -15.43 -36.02 -15.28
C VAL A 668 -16.12 -34.74 -15.75
N ILE A 669 -15.54 -33.57 -15.44
CA ILE A 669 -16.00 -32.27 -15.94
C ILE A 669 -15.43 -32.06 -17.35
N PRO A 670 -16.27 -31.91 -18.39
CA PRO A 670 -15.79 -31.79 -19.77
C PRO A 670 -15.19 -30.40 -20.05
N VAL A 671 -13.95 -30.37 -20.55
CA VAL A 671 -13.28 -29.14 -21.03
C VAL A 671 -13.11 -29.19 -22.55
N GLU A 672 -13.85 -28.36 -23.29
CA GLU A 672 -13.86 -28.34 -24.76
C GLU A 672 -12.61 -27.70 -25.41
N PHE A 673 -11.51 -27.58 -24.68
CA PHE A 673 -10.32 -26.81 -25.05
C PHE A 673 -9.04 -27.45 -24.47
N ARG A 674 -7.87 -27.10 -25.02
CA ARG A 674 -6.59 -27.54 -24.42
C ARG A 674 -6.48 -26.96 -23.00
N PHE A 675 -6.04 -27.78 -22.05
CA PHE A 675 -6.07 -27.43 -20.64
C PHE A 675 -4.79 -27.96 -19.98
N GLU A 676 -3.90 -27.04 -19.64
CA GLU A 676 -2.65 -27.31 -18.93
C GLU A 676 -2.69 -26.62 -17.54
N PRO A 677 -3.38 -27.20 -16.54
CA PRO A 677 -3.44 -26.66 -15.20
C PRO A 677 -2.08 -26.73 -14.50
N THR A 678 -1.69 -25.67 -13.80
CA THR A 678 -0.39 -25.59 -13.08
C THR A 678 -0.49 -25.46 -11.56
N SER A 679 -1.58 -24.88 -11.07
CA SER A 679 -1.86 -24.68 -9.64
C SER A 679 -3.36 -24.44 -9.48
N ALA A 680 -3.89 -24.89 -8.35
CA ALA A 680 -5.30 -24.94 -8.04
C ALA A 680 -5.57 -24.42 -6.62
N ILE A 681 -6.70 -23.76 -6.42
CA ILE A 681 -7.21 -23.34 -5.10
C ILE A 681 -8.73 -23.55 -5.02
N ILE A 682 -9.24 -23.54 -3.78
CA ILE A 682 -10.66 -23.64 -3.45
C ILE A 682 -11.10 -22.45 -2.61
N GLY A 683 -12.40 -22.19 -2.57
CA GLY A 683 -13.02 -21.19 -1.71
C GLY A 683 -14.41 -20.82 -2.21
N ASP A 684 -15.16 -20.09 -1.40
CA ASP A 684 -16.33 -19.35 -1.89
C ASP A 684 -15.84 -18.05 -2.55
N PHE A 685 -16.01 -17.91 -3.86
CA PHE A 685 -15.61 -16.72 -4.63
C PHE A 685 -16.79 -15.87 -5.12
N ASN A 686 -18.04 -16.29 -4.85
CA ASN A 686 -19.28 -15.66 -5.32
C ASN A 686 -20.28 -15.29 -4.20
N HIS A 687 -19.92 -15.59 -2.95
CA HIS A 687 -20.71 -15.47 -1.72
C HIS A 687 -22.08 -16.18 -1.77
N ASP A 688 -22.11 -17.42 -2.28
CA ASP A 688 -23.28 -18.31 -2.28
C ASP A 688 -23.23 -19.46 -1.25
N ASP A 689 -22.25 -19.43 -0.32
CA ASP A 689 -22.01 -20.42 0.74
C ASP A 689 -21.62 -21.83 0.21
N ARG A 690 -20.94 -21.90 -0.96
CA ARG A 690 -20.45 -23.16 -1.57
C ARG A 690 -18.96 -23.09 -1.92
N LEU A 691 -18.33 -24.25 -2.08
CA LEU A 691 -16.95 -24.31 -2.58
C LEU A 691 -16.90 -24.28 -4.11
N ASP A 692 -16.43 -23.16 -4.63
CA ASP A 692 -15.89 -23.06 -5.99
C ASP A 692 -14.45 -23.61 -6.03
N PHE A 693 -13.93 -23.83 -7.24
CA PHE A 693 -12.49 -24.03 -7.45
C PHE A 693 -11.95 -23.21 -8.62
N VAL A 694 -10.65 -22.95 -8.57
CA VAL A 694 -9.93 -22.12 -9.53
C VAL A 694 -8.63 -22.79 -9.97
N PHE A 695 -8.41 -22.86 -11.28
CA PHE A 695 -7.15 -23.31 -11.87
C PHE A 695 -6.40 -22.16 -12.57
N THR A 696 -5.07 -22.16 -12.47
CA THR A 696 -4.20 -21.43 -13.40
C THR A 696 -3.91 -22.29 -14.62
N GLU A 697 -4.28 -21.80 -15.81
CA GLU A 697 -4.08 -22.50 -17.07
C GLU A 697 -2.93 -21.85 -17.86
N ARG A 698 -1.99 -22.71 -18.26
CA ARG A 698 -0.67 -22.32 -18.75
C ARG A 698 -0.64 -21.85 -20.21
N SER A 699 -1.45 -22.45 -21.08
CA SER A 699 -1.32 -22.28 -22.54
C SER A 699 -2.13 -21.12 -23.13
N TYR A 700 -3.12 -20.58 -22.39
CA TYR A 700 -3.96 -19.43 -22.77
C TYR A 700 -3.85 -18.23 -21.83
N ASP A 701 -2.81 -18.19 -20.99
CA ASP A 701 -2.51 -17.09 -20.06
C ASP A 701 -3.69 -16.67 -19.16
N ASN A 702 -4.47 -17.62 -18.62
CA ASN A 702 -5.69 -17.29 -17.87
C ASN A 702 -5.89 -18.08 -16.57
N VAL A 703 -6.75 -17.52 -15.73
CA VAL A 703 -7.33 -18.13 -14.54
C VAL A 703 -8.73 -18.61 -14.91
N MET A 704 -9.06 -19.85 -14.55
CA MET A 704 -10.34 -20.49 -14.81
C MET A 704 -11.05 -20.78 -13.49
N LEU A 705 -12.16 -20.09 -13.25
CA LEU A 705 -13.04 -20.24 -12.09
C LEU A 705 -14.24 -21.12 -12.50
N PHE A 706 -14.55 -22.13 -11.70
CA PHE A 706 -15.68 -23.04 -11.88
C PHE A 706 -16.62 -22.87 -10.68
N LEU A 707 -17.85 -22.39 -10.94
CA LEU A 707 -18.82 -22.12 -9.89
C LEU A 707 -19.57 -23.38 -9.46
N GLY A 708 -19.61 -23.65 -8.15
CA GLY A 708 -20.18 -24.86 -7.56
C GLY A 708 -21.72 -24.90 -7.59
N ASN A 709 -22.30 -26.10 -7.73
CA ASN A 709 -23.74 -26.30 -7.49
C ASN A 709 -24.06 -26.65 -6.03
N GLY A 710 -23.09 -27.18 -5.27
CA GLY A 710 -23.25 -27.49 -3.84
C GLY A 710 -24.40 -28.45 -3.55
N SER A 711 -24.54 -29.50 -4.37
CA SER A 711 -25.58 -30.53 -4.20
C SER A 711 -25.28 -31.91 -4.81
N ASP A 712 -24.40 -31.98 -5.82
CA ASP A 712 -24.15 -33.20 -6.60
C ASP A 712 -22.72 -33.29 -7.18
N GLY A 713 -21.79 -32.47 -6.69
CA GLY A 713 -20.43 -32.38 -7.21
C GLY A 713 -20.29 -31.78 -8.62
N THR A 714 -21.34 -31.18 -9.18
CA THR A 714 -21.29 -30.54 -10.49
C THR A 714 -21.07 -29.02 -10.40
N PHE A 715 -20.59 -28.44 -11.50
CA PHE A 715 -20.20 -27.03 -11.60
C PHE A 715 -20.88 -26.41 -12.83
N HIS A 716 -21.51 -25.24 -12.66
CA HIS A 716 -22.48 -24.71 -13.64
C HIS A 716 -21.96 -23.60 -14.54
N GLU A 717 -21.00 -22.80 -14.09
CA GLU A 717 -20.41 -21.71 -14.87
C GLU A 717 -18.88 -21.76 -14.86
N LEU A 718 -18.28 -21.64 -16.04
CA LEU A 718 -16.83 -21.54 -16.24
C LEU A 718 -16.47 -20.10 -16.65
N LYS A 719 -16.01 -19.31 -15.68
CA LYS A 719 -15.51 -17.95 -15.91
C LYS A 719 -14.00 -17.98 -16.20
N LYS A 720 -13.54 -17.14 -17.13
CA LYS A 720 -12.13 -17.12 -17.60
C LYS A 720 -11.57 -15.71 -17.57
N PHE A 721 -10.56 -15.49 -16.71
CA PHE A 721 -9.95 -14.17 -16.50
C PHE A 721 -8.51 -14.14 -17.03
N MET A 722 -8.19 -13.19 -17.90
CA MET A 722 -6.89 -13.12 -18.58
C MET A 722 -5.82 -12.53 -17.66
N THR A 723 -4.73 -13.28 -17.41
CA THR A 723 -3.64 -12.90 -16.49
C THR A 723 -2.59 -11.97 -17.11
N GLY A 724 -2.65 -11.77 -18.43
CA GLY A 724 -1.73 -10.92 -19.19
C GLY A 724 -1.51 -11.50 -20.60
N ILE A 725 -0.60 -10.92 -21.37
CA ILE A 725 -0.21 -11.46 -22.69
C ILE A 725 1.14 -12.15 -22.56
N ARG A 726 1.19 -13.47 -22.78
CA ARG A 726 2.37 -14.33 -22.54
C ARG A 726 2.81 -14.28 -21.08
N ALA A 727 1.84 -14.25 -20.17
CA ALA A 727 2.06 -14.21 -18.73
C ALA A 727 2.62 -15.53 -18.20
N LEU A 728 2.13 -16.66 -18.72
CA LEU A 728 2.42 -18.03 -18.27
C LEU A 728 2.24 -18.18 -16.74
N PRO A 729 1.00 -18.17 -16.24
CA PRO A 729 0.72 -18.34 -14.83
C PRO A 729 1.19 -19.72 -14.34
N ARG A 730 1.55 -19.82 -13.05
CA ARG A 730 2.08 -21.06 -12.44
C ARG A 730 1.60 -21.39 -11.04
N SER A 731 1.22 -20.37 -10.29
CA SER A 731 0.81 -20.48 -8.89
C SER A 731 -0.18 -19.36 -8.61
N ILE A 732 -1.25 -19.69 -7.89
CA ILE A 732 -2.31 -18.75 -7.50
C ILE A 732 -2.60 -18.93 -6.01
N ILE A 733 -2.96 -17.84 -5.35
CA ILE A 733 -3.51 -17.81 -4.00
C ILE A 733 -4.68 -16.83 -3.97
N ALA A 734 -5.70 -17.15 -3.16
CA ALA A 734 -6.78 -16.24 -2.84
C ALA A 734 -6.66 -15.75 -1.40
N CYS A 735 -6.94 -14.46 -1.19
CA CYS A 735 -7.10 -13.79 0.10
C CYS A 735 -7.83 -12.47 -0.15
N ASP A 736 -8.51 -11.93 0.86
CA ASP A 736 -8.83 -10.50 0.84
C ASP A 736 -7.51 -9.72 0.95
N PHE A 737 -7.05 -9.16 -0.17
CA PHE A 737 -5.81 -8.38 -0.22
C PHE A 737 -6.07 -6.89 -0.03
N ASN A 738 -7.30 -6.43 -0.22
CA ASN A 738 -7.67 -5.01 -0.26
C ASN A 738 -8.46 -4.52 0.99
N ASN A 739 -8.91 -5.45 1.82
CA ASN A 739 -9.76 -5.32 3.00
C ASN A 739 -11.21 -4.84 2.71
N ASP A 740 -11.81 -5.23 1.57
CA ASP A 740 -13.23 -4.97 1.27
C ASP A 740 -14.19 -6.09 1.70
N GLY A 741 -13.65 -7.26 2.12
CA GLY A 741 -14.42 -8.44 2.53
C GLY A 741 -14.58 -9.51 1.44
N HIS A 742 -14.08 -9.29 0.23
CA HIS A 742 -14.12 -10.25 -0.87
C HIS A 742 -12.76 -10.93 -1.09
N GLN A 743 -12.76 -12.11 -1.72
CA GLN A 743 -11.50 -12.80 -2.05
C GLN A 743 -10.91 -12.24 -3.36
N ASP A 744 -9.67 -11.79 -3.30
CA ASP A 744 -8.84 -11.35 -4.43
C ASP A 744 -7.86 -12.46 -4.85
N PHE A 745 -7.43 -12.50 -6.12
CA PHE A 745 -6.40 -13.44 -6.58
C PHE A 745 -5.04 -12.76 -6.76
N ALA A 746 -3.98 -13.35 -6.19
CA ALA A 746 -2.60 -13.09 -6.61
C ALA A 746 -2.08 -14.27 -7.45
N VAL A 747 -1.39 -13.98 -8.56
CA VAL A 747 -0.96 -14.99 -9.55
C VAL A 747 0.51 -14.80 -9.94
N ALA A 748 1.31 -15.88 -9.89
CA ALA A 748 2.71 -15.90 -10.30
C ALA A 748 2.86 -15.98 -11.83
N LEU A 749 3.28 -14.90 -12.49
CA LEU A 749 3.33 -14.78 -13.96
C LEU A 749 4.76 -15.01 -14.49
N SER A 750 5.04 -16.24 -14.90
CA SER A 750 6.42 -16.73 -15.09
C SER A 750 7.17 -16.08 -16.25
N VAL A 751 6.49 -15.64 -17.32
CA VAL A 751 7.15 -14.95 -18.46
C VAL A 751 6.96 -13.43 -18.42
N ALA A 752 5.94 -12.90 -17.76
CA ALA A 752 5.89 -11.48 -17.40
C ALA A 752 6.98 -11.09 -16.38
N ASN A 753 7.43 -12.05 -15.55
CA ASN A 753 8.34 -11.83 -14.41
C ASN A 753 7.72 -10.91 -13.34
N GLY A 754 6.45 -11.16 -13.03
CA GLY A 754 5.65 -10.37 -12.09
C GLY A 754 4.69 -11.23 -11.27
N VAL A 755 4.05 -10.59 -10.29
CA VAL A 755 2.80 -11.09 -9.69
C VAL A 755 1.66 -10.27 -10.28
N GLY A 756 0.64 -10.91 -10.84
CA GLY A 756 -0.60 -10.25 -11.23
C GLY A 756 -1.59 -10.30 -10.06
N LEU A 757 -2.08 -9.15 -9.61
CA LEU A 757 -3.11 -9.04 -8.58
C LEU A 757 -4.45 -8.68 -9.23
N MET A 758 -5.48 -9.48 -8.97
CA MET A 758 -6.80 -9.39 -9.58
C MET A 758 -7.82 -9.26 -8.44
N PHE A 759 -8.30 -8.04 -8.20
CA PHE A 759 -9.30 -7.80 -7.18
C PHE A 759 -10.65 -8.43 -7.56
N GLY A 760 -11.30 -9.09 -6.61
CA GLY A 760 -12.64 -9.67 -6.76
C GLY A 760 -13.74 -8.63 -6.61
N ASN A 761 -14.99 -9.04 -6.83
CA ASN A 761 -16.18 -8.23 -6.56
C ASN A 761 -17.22 -8.92 -5.66
N GLY A 762 -16.87 -10.05 -5.07
CA GLY A 762 -17.77 -10.89 -4.27
C GLY A 762 -18.87 -11.61 -5.06
N GLY A 763 -18.93 -11.48 -6.39
CA GLY A 763 -19.89 -12.17 -7.27
C GLY A 763 -19.20 -13.08 -8.30
N GLY A 764 -17.99 -13.55 -7.97
CA GLY A 764 -17.17 -14.38 -8.85
C GLY A 764 -16.69 -13.66 -10.11
N ASP A 765 -16.65 -12.32 -10.18
CA ASP A 765 -15.98 -11.59 -11.25
C ASP A 765 -14.72 -10.88 -10.72
N PHE A 766 -13.67 -10.86 -11.55
CA PHE A 766 -12.36 -10.35 -11.19
C PHE A 766 -11.89 -9.24 -12.13
N THR A 767 -11.20 -8.26 -11.57
CA THR A 767 -10.60 -7.14 -12.31
C THR A 767 -9.44 -7.58 -13.20
N VAL A 768 -9.09 -6.74 -14.19
CA VAL A 768 -7.89 -6.93 -15.01
C VAL A 768 -6.64 -6.85 -14.13
N PRO A 769 -5.68 -7.80 -14.23
CA PRO A 769 -4.54 -7.89 -13.33
C PRO A 769 -3.69 -6.62 -13.29
N ILE A 770 -3.35 -6.21 -12.07
CA ILE A 770 -2.31 -5.24 -11.78
C ILE A 770 -0.98 -5.99 -11.67
N GLU A 771 -0.11 -5.83 -12.67
CA GLU A 771 1.19 -6.51 -12.73
C GLU A 771 2.26 -5.81 -11.88
N PHE A 772 2.67 -6.46 -10.79
CA PHE A 772 3.83 -6.07 -9.98
C PHE A 772 5.10 -6.75 -10.51
N LEU A 773 5.83 -6.04 -11.38
CA LEU A 773 7.07 -6.53 -11.99
C LEU A 773 8.20 -6.69 -10.94
N THR A 774 8.77 -7.89 -10.87
CA THR A 774 9.76 -8.28 -9.85
C THR A 774 11.22 -7.91 -10.22
N GLY A 775 11.42 -7.16 -11.31
CA GLY A 775 12.70 -6.55 -11.69
C GLY A 775 13.76 -7.55 -12.13
N SER A 776 14.80 -7.74 -11.31
CA SER A 776 15.91 -8.68 -11.58
C SER A 776 15.52 -10.14 -11.35
N PHE A 777 14.44 -10.38 -10.61
CA PHE A 777 13.88 -11.67 -10.33
C PHE A 777 13.17 -12.20 -11.58
N ARG A 778 13.47 -13.43 -11.99
CA ARG A 778 12.98 -14.01 -13.25
C ARG A 778 12.27 -15.33 -13.00
N LYS A 779 11.26 -15.63 -13.83
CA LYS A 779 10.41 -16.80 -13.69
C LYS A 779 9.92 -17.03 -12.25
N PRO A 780 9.00 -16.19 -11.73
CA PRO A 780 8.24 -16.58 -10.56
C PRO A 780 7.62 -17.97 -10.77
N ALA A 781 7.66 -18.79 -9.72
CA ALA A 781 7.28 -20.21 -9.74
C ALA A 781 6.13 -20.47 -8.76
N PHE A 782 6.36 -20.23 -7.47
CA PHE A 782 5.36 -20.34 -6.41
C PHE A 782 5.23 -19.04 -5.63
N ILE A 783 4.02 -18.78 -5.13
CA ILE A 783 3.69 -17.68 -4.22
C ILE A 783 3.00 -18.20 -2.96
N ALA A 784 3.12 -17.44 -1.88
CA ALA A 784 2.36 -17.61 -0.64
C ALA A 784 2.09 -16.23 -0.02
N THR A 785 1.25 -16.18 1.01
CA THR A 785 0.87 -14.93 1.69
C THR A 785 0.88 -15.08 3.21
N GLY A 786 1.01 -13.95 3.91
CA GLY A 786 1.03 -13.85 5.36
C GLY A 786 1.53 -12.47 5.79
N ASP A 787 1.32 -12.12 7.06
CA ASP A 787 1.89 -10.90 7.63
C ASP A 787 3.38 -11.14 7.95
N PHE A 788 4.28 -10.75 7.03
CA PHE A 788 5.73 -10.97 7.16
C PHE A 788 6.45 -9.80 7.83
N ASN A 789 5.77 -8.68 8.09
CA ASN A 789 6.33 -7.47 8.70
C ASN A 789 5.74 -7.12 10.09
N SER A 790 4.65 -7.79 10.48
CA SER A 790 3.83 -7.55 11.67
C SER A 790 3.10 -6.20 11.72
N ASP A 791 2.63 -5.68 10.57
CA ASP A 791 1.80 -4.46 10.47
C ASP A 791 0.28 -4.73 10.39
N GLY A 792 -0.13 -5.99 10.36
CA GLY A 792 -1.53 -6.42 10.33
C GLY A 792 -2.14 -6.57 8.94
N ARG A 793 -1.34 -6.67 7.88
CA ARG A 793 -1.77 -6.90 6.49
C ARG A 793 -1.15 -8.17 5.91
N LEU A 794 -1.71 -8.63 4.79
CA LEU A 794 -1.20 -9.76 4.03
C LEU A 794 -0.17 -9.33 2.99
N ASP A 795 1.09 -9.66 3.24
CA ASP A 795 2.19 -9.52 2.28
C ASP A 795 2.22 -10.74 1.32
N ILE A 796 2.90 -10.61 0.18
CA ILE A 796 3.05 -11.70 -0.81
C ILE A 796 4.53 -12.09 -0.91
N VAL A 797 4.85 -13.36 -0.64
CA VAL A 797 6.19 -13.93 -0.88
C VAL A 797 6.21 -14.73 -2.19
N VAL A 798 7.30 -14.60 -2.93
CA VAL A 798 7.50 -15.17 -4.27
C VAL A 798 8.81 -15.95 -4.33
N THR A 799 8.82 -17.08 -5.03
CA THR A 799 10.02 -17.89 -5.35
C THR A 799 10.31 -17.90 -6.86
N SER A 800 11.59 -18.01 -7.23
CA SER A 800 12.06 -17.98 -8.63
C SER A 800 12.59 -19.36 -9.07
N GLU A 801 12.28 -19.76 -10.31
CA GLU A 801 12.81 -21.01 -10.92
C GLU A 801 14.29 -20.90 -11.31
N THR A 802 14.82 -19.68 -11.55
CA THR A 802 16.16 -19.48 -12.15
C THR A 802 17.18 -18.82 -11.24
N ASN A 803 16.74 -18.05 -10.24
CA ASN A 803 17.60 -17.42 -9.26
C ASN A 803 17.31 -18.05 -7.88
N LEU A 804 18.34 -18.36 -7.10
CA LEU A 804 18.21 -18.85 -5.72
C LEU A 804 17.86 -17.69 -4.76
N THR A 805 16.78 -16.99 -5.06
CA THR A 805 16.31 -15.80 -4.35
C THR A 805 14.83 -15.95 -4.05
N MET A 806 14.47 -15.74 -2.79
CA MET A 806 13.11 -15.44 -2.38
C MET A 806 12.91 -13.93 -2.47
N GLY A 807 11.69 -13.48 -2.78
CA GLY A 807 11.36 -12.06 -2.80
C GLY A 807 10.03 -11.79 -2.11
N ILE A 808 9.98 -10.81 -1.21
CA ILE A 808 8.75 -10.41 -0.53
C ILE A 808 8.27 -9.06 -1.09
N LEU A 809 7.02 -9.04 -1.57
CA LEU A 809 6.25 -7.84 -1.86
C LEU A 809 5.51 -7.47 -0.57
N PHE A 810 6.04 -6.48 0.14
CA PHE A 810 5.36 -5.93 1.32
C PHE A 810 4.16 -5.09 0.87
N SER A 811 2.99 -5.44 1.37
CA SER A 811 1.78 -4.63 1.27
C SER A 811 2.02 -3.28 1.96
N SER A 812 1.37 -2.22 1.48
CA SER A 812 1.38 -0.94 2.20
C SER A 812 0.23 -0.03 1.79
N CYS A 813 -0.30 0.70 2.77
CA CYS A 813 -1.14 1.86 2.48
C CYS A 813 -0.27 3.01 1.95
N GLU A 814 -0.46 3.45 0.70
CA GLU A 814 0.02 4.79 0.27
C GLU A 814 -0.89 5.90 0.85
N CYS A 815 -0.90 6.00 2.19
CA CYS A 815 -1.38 7.18 2.88
C CYS A 815 -0.61 8.41 2.37
N CYS A 816 -1.33 9.40 1.85
CA CYS A 816 -0.75 10.63 1.28
C CYS A 816 0.01 11.45 2.34
N GLY A 817 1.30 11.14 2.55
CA GLY A 817 2.12 11.81 3.56
C GLY A 817 3.60 11.42 3.52
N PHE A 818 4.45 12.32 3.04
CA PHE A 818 5.91 12.18 3.11
C PHE A 818 6.40 11.96 4.55
N LYS A 819 7.15 10.87 4.78
CA LYS A 819 8.19 10.80 5.82
C LYS A 819 9.47 10.21 5.22
N PRO A 820 10.64 10.85 5.39
CA PRO A 820 11.90 10.26 4.97
C PRO A 820 12.26 9.07 5.87
N LEU A 821 12.63 7.94 5.26
CA LEU A 821 13.15 6.76 5.95
C LEU A 821 14.41 7.09 6.74
N ASN A 822 14.30 7.07 8.07
CA ASN A 822 15.43 7.26 8.97
C ASN A 822 16.33 6.00 8.95
N LYS A 823 17.58 6.14 8.51
CA LYS A 823 18.57 5.04 8.53
C LYS A 823 19.03 4.72 9.96
N ARG A 824 18.23 3.93 10.68
CA ARG A 824 18.51 3.08 11.87
C ARG A 824 17.15 2.41 12.21
N THR A 825 17.06 1.11 12.48
CA THR A 825 18.07 0.21 13.06
C THR A 825 17.98 -1.19 12.43
N LEU A 826 19.13 -1.85 12.24
CA LEU A 826 19.24 -3.31 12.12
C LEU A 826 20.27 -3.77 13.15
N VAL A 827 19.93 -4.81 13.90
CA VAL A 827 20.78 -5.68 14.73
C VAL A 827 20.18 -7.07 14.62
#